data_AF-H3NX08-F1
#
_entry.id   AF-H3NX08-F1
#
_cell.length_a   1.000
_cell.length_b   1.000
_cell.length_c   1.000
_cell.angle_alpha   90.00
_cell.angle_beta   90.00
_cell.angle_gamma   90.00
#
_symmetry.space_group_name_H-M   'P 1'
#
loop_
_entity.id
_entity.type
_entity.pdbx_description
1 polymer ?
#
loop_
_entity_poly.entity_id
_entity_poly.type
_entity_poly.pdbx_seq_one_letter_code
_entity_poly.pdbx_strand_id
1 'polypeptide(L)'
;MYPRLTTQALTLFALLILAACGGGGGSNNSAGTIEAVAPPPEPVFTIVGYVDASLDAGANVFVDLAGQRFSTTTDSQGRYELEVDSSASDSLVSLNAQGKDAQDMLILASALGDLKSLKSLAGNDARLTTDELAAVEITPITTAAVGLVMIENNGGLPLSFDELRSHSLNVNSEEMLIASAALELAVNDPNMKSMMLSGDASTMDLVTSVDRLYDAVSSIQSEDASKLSNAKMDTISKASTNLASRQSGLDQLFIYEPGYRSSALEFYEDGTGIEFTNARLGEEFFTWTQLGDEVVMTYEDWVVDGRIVLIDTDDDGVEEEVYEETVRKSTTLTFVAEGEGYDVVNIQTKHIKRYPEVSGILPEVEVDHDGTQGAGRGAKAFYTANGDTFSSPSDIEDWILPIPGRFFEDYPDGLFFRSDITFDFVMFDPANVGAGAELGSFDWQTNAEGHLLITTETSRSLEFIPFGPLLMGVVERDEAGYTIGMSVGRGGKRIANANDITPGIYSLEWSWLSDANSRFWININQDGTAKSTWTFDDNGDGVVTTSEAIMYTGNWDNQFEQMIINLYRRSDRNDKSLCPPDEAEGCVLYNKRYWDMIDIDGGRFVMGHTHNFFDYLDDYQTRYLLDTRHWVKLDAEPLEVVEE
;
A
#
# COMPACT_ATOMS: atom_id res chain seq x y z
N MET A 1 -16.98 3.94 -39.64
CA MET A 1 -18.11 4.54 -40.39
C MET A 1 -19.25 3.53 -40.50
N TYR A 2 -20.17 3.52 -39.54
CA TYR A 2 -21.55 2.98 -39.56
C TYR A 2 -22.32 3.67 -38.39
N PRO A 3 -23.64 3.90 -38.49
CA PRO A 3 -24.30 5.03 -37.84
C PRO A 3 -24.84 4.72 -36.42
N ARG A 4 -24.74 5.73 -35.54
CA ARG A 4 -25.36 5.79 -34.21
C ARG A 4 -26.87 6.03 -34.33
N LEU A 5 -27.67 5.20 -33.67
CA LEU A 5 -29.09 5.44 -33.39
C LEU A 5 -29.21 6.09 -32.01
N THR A 6 -29.60 7.36 -32.01
CA THR A 6 -30.04 8.12 -30.84
C THR A 6 -31.47 7.71 -30.46
N THR A 7 -31.71 7.45 -29.17
CA THR A 7 -33.06 7.42 -28.61
C THR A 7 -33.08 8.20 -27.31
N GLN A 8 -33.68 9.39 -27.38
CA GLN A 8 -34.09 10.19 -26.24
C GLN A 8 -35.33 9.56 -25.61
N ALA A 9 -35.35 9.40 -24.28
CA ALA A 9 -36.56 9.17 -23.52
C ALA A 9 -36.71 10.28 -22.47
N LEU A 10 -37.84 10.99 -22.59
CA LEU A 10 -38.21 12.18 -21.85
C LEU A 10 -39.43 11.80 -20.98
N THR A 11 -39.31 11.83 -19.66
CA THR A 11 -40.46 11.68 -18.74
C THR A 11 -40.12 12.33 -17.40
N LEU A 12 -40.53 13.59 -17.19
CA LEU A 12 -41.77 14.07 -16.56
C LEU A 12 -41.72 14.08 -15.02
N PHE A 13 -41.25 15.19 -14.47
CA PHE A 13 -41.39 15.59 -13.07
C PHE A 13 -42.86 15.92 -12.76
N ALA A 14 -43.42 15.34 -11.69
CA ALA A 14 -44.68 15.77 -11.09
C ALA A 14 -44.47 16.11 -9.61
N LEU A 15 -44.36 17.41 -9.33
CA LEU A 15 -44.52 17.98 -7.99
C LEU A 15 -46.01 18.00 -7.62
N LEU A 16 -46.37 17.45 -6.47
CA LEU A 16 -47.65 17.70 -5.81
C LEU A 16 -47.42 18.53 -4.54
N ILE A 17 -47.71 19.82 -4.67
CA ILE A 17 -47.87 20.77 -3.56
C ILE A 17 -49.33 20.66 -3.09
N LEU A 18 -49.55 20.28 -1.84
CA LEU A 18 -50.86 20.42 -1.19
C LEU A 18 -50.86 21.69 -0.33
N ALA A 19 -51.58 22.70 -0.84
CA ALA A 19 -51.82 23.97 -0.20
C ALA A 19 -52.87 23.87 0.91
N ALA A 20 -52.63 24.65 1.96
CA ALA A 20 -53.52 24.91 3.08
C ALA A 20 -54.85 25.57 2.65
N CYS A 21 -55.94 25.18 3.30
CA CYS A 21 -57.20 25.93 3.33
C CYS A 21 -57.67 26.03 4.78
N GLY A 22 -57.73 27.26 5.29
CA GLY A 22 -58.38 27.59 6.54
C GLY A 22 -59.90 27.70 6.39
N GLY A 23 -60.63 27.45 7.48
CA GLY A 23 -62.06 27.70 7.59
C GLY A 23 -62.59 27.27 8.95
N GLY A 24 -62.87 28.24 9.83
CA GLY A 24 -63.36 27.99 11.19
C GLY A 24 -64.89 27.87 11.30
N GLY A 25 -65.34 27.34 12.45
CA GLY A 25 -66.70 27.55 12.96
C GLY A 25 -67.33 26.38 13.74
N GLY A 26 -67.27 26.44 15.08
CA GLY A 26 -68.44 26.21 15.95
C GLY A 26 -68.78 24.80 16.50
N SER A 27 -68.37 24.57 17.76
CA SER A 27 -69.20 24.10 18.91
C SER A 27 -69.80 22.68 18.95
N ASN A 28 -69.16 21.74 19.69
CA ASN A 28 -69.57 21.26 21.03
C ASN A 28 -69.00 19.86 21.39
N ASN A 29 -68.48 19.77 22.62
CA ASN A 29 -68.40 18.59 23.49
C ASN A 29 -67.73 17.29 23.00
N SER A 30 -66.45 17.15 23.31
CA SER A 30 -65.95 16.28 24.40
C SER A 30 -64.44 16.31 24.35
N ALA A 31 -63.80 16.89 25.37
CA ALA A 31 -62.35 16.85 25.53
C ALA A 31 -61.94 15.42 25.91
N GLY A 32 -61.82 14.55 24.91
CA GLY A 32 -60.92 13.41 24.98
C GLY A 32 -59.51 13.98 24.88
N THR A 33 -58.75 13.86 25.95
CA THR A 33 -57.28 13.95 25.90
C THR A 33 -56.81 13.00 24.80
N ILE A 34 -56.37 13.56 23.67
CA ILE A 34 -55.57 12.81 22.71
C ILE A 34 -54.26 12.53 23.45
N GLU A 35 -54.12 11.32 23.98
CA GLU A 35 -52.81 10.85 24.42
C GLU A 35 -51.89 10.97 23.21
N ALA A 36 -50.90 11.84 23.32
CA ALA A 36 -49.76 11.82 22.42
C ALA A 36 -49.15 10.43 22.58
N VAL A 37 -49.40 9.56 21.60
CA VAL A 37 -48.70 8.29 21.48
C VAL A 37 -47.22 8.67 21.40
N ALA A 38 -46.47 8.29 22.44
CA ALA A 38 -45.02 8.50 22.45
C ALA A 38 -44.47 7.94 21.13
N PRO A 39 -43.55 8.66 20.46
CA PRO A 39 -42.88 8.09 19.30
C PRO A 39 -42.33 6.71 19.69
N PRO A 40 -42.40 5.70 18.80
CA PRO A 40 -41.81 4.41 19.08
C PRO A 40 -40.37 4.63 19.55
N PRO A 41 -39.91 3.92 20.60
CA PRO A 41 -38.52 4.04 21.05
C PRO A 41 -37.61 3.82 19.85
N GLU A 42 -36.57 4.65 19.71
CA GLU A 42 -35.59 4.47 18.66
C GLU A 42 -35.02 3.04 18.76
N PRO A 43 -34.89 2.32 17.63
CA PRO A 43 -34.31 0.99 17.65
C PRO A 43 -32.87 1.07 18.18
N VAL A 44 -32.54 0.20 19.14
CA VAL A 44 -31.17 0.10 19.68
C VAL A 44 -30.26 -0.40 18.57
N PHE A 45 -29.17 0.32 18.31
CA PHE A 45 -28.18 -0.06 17.31
C PHE A 45 -27.53 -1.39 17.70
N THR A 46 -27.56 -2.37 16.80
CA THR A 46 -27.05 -3.72 17.04
C THR A 46 -25.96 -4.05 16.03
N ILE A 47 -24.82 -4.52 16.51
CA ILE A 47 -23.75 -5.06 15.68
C ILE A 47 -23.88 -6.58 15.67
N VAL A 48 -23.94 -7.17 14.47
CA VAL A 48 -24.14 -8.61 14.26
C VAL A 48 -22.99 -9.13 13.42
N GLY A 49 -22.27 -10.12 13.95
CA GLY A 49 -21.14 -10.72 13.24
C GLY A 49 -20.79 -12.10 13.79
N TYR A 50 -19.60 -12.57 13.45
CA TYR A 50 -19.02 -13.77 14.03
C TYR A 50 -17.58 -13.54 14.51
N VAL A 51 -17.14 -14.41 15.41
CA VAL A 51 -15.76 -14.53 15.87
C VAL A 51 -15.17 -15.79 15.28
N ASP A 52 -13.95 -15.71 14.77
CA ASP A 52 -13.23 -16.82 14.16
C ASP A 52 -13.32 -18.11 15.00
N ALA A 53 -13.46 -19.24 14.31
CA ALA A 53 -13.74 -20.54 14.91
C ALA A 53 -12.60 -21.07 15.81
N SER A 54 -11.46 -20.39 15.82
CA SER A 54 -10.34 -20.65 16.72
C SER A 54 -10.65 -20.30 18.19
N LEU A 55 -11.69 -19.48 18.43
CA LEU A 55 -12.26 -19.23 19.76
C LEU A 55 -13.47 -20.14 20.01
N ASP A 56 -13.48 -20.81 21.16
CA ASP A 56 -14.57 -21.69 21.57
C ASP A 56 -15.86 -20.89 21.83
N ALA A 57 -16.99 -21.60 21.76
CA ALA A 57 -18.31 -21.04 22.04
C ALA A 57 -18.36 -20.31 23.39
N GLY A 58 -19.04 -19.17 23.40
CA GLY A 58 -19.17 -18.33 24.58
C GLY A 58 -18.02 -17.37 24.79
N ALA A 59 -17.12 -17.17 23.82
CA ALA A 59 -16.15 -16.07 23.83
C ALA A 59 -16.85 -14.73 24.16
N ASN A 60 -16.21 -13.90 24.98
CA ASN A 60 -16.76 -12.62 25.41
C ASN A 60 -16.46 -11.57 24.35
N VAL A 61 -17.50 -11.01 23.72
CA VAL A 61 -17.39 -9.95 22.72
C VAL A 61 -17.79 -8.63 23.36
N PHE A 62 -16.95 -7.60 23.25
CA PHE A 62 -17.20 -6.32 23.89
C PHE A 62 -16.66 -5.12 23.11
N VAL A 63 -17.22 -3.96 23.41
CA VAL A 63 -16.75 -2.64 22.96
C VAL A 63 -16.75 -1.69 24.15
N ASP A 64 -15.73 -0.84 24.24
CA ASP A 64 -15.65 0.25 25.20
C ASP A 64 -15.91 1.58 24.49
N LEU A 65 -17.00 2.29 24.84
CA LEU A 65 -17.38 3.56 24.24
C LEU A 65 -17.69 4.58 25.34
N ALA A 66 -17.06 5.76 25.27
CA ALA A 66 -17.25 6.85 26.23
C ALA A 66 -17.15 6.42 27.71
N GLY A 67 -16.27 5.47 28.01
CA GLY A 67 -16.07 4.93 29.37
C GLY A 67 -17.12 3.91 29.83
N GLN A 68 -18.02 3.48 28.95
CA GLN A 68 -18.98 2.40 29.19
C GLN A 68 -18.63 1.17 28.36
N ARG A 69 -18.69 -0.01 28.98
CA ARG A 69 -18.53 -1.30 28.32
C ARG A 69 -19.88 -1.88 27.92
N PHE A 70 -20.00 -2.29 26.67
CA PHE A 70 -21.10 -3.12 26.18
C PHE A 70 -20.53 -4.49 25.84
N SER A 71 -21.23 -5.57 26.20
CA SER A 71 -20.71 -6.93 26.00
C SER A 71 -21.81 -7.94 25.74
N THR A 72 -21.45 -8.97 24.99
CA THR A 72 -22.26 -10.16 24.68
C THR A 72 -21.35 -11.40 24.65
N THR A 73 -21.90 -12.57 24.33
CA THR A 73 -21.10 -13.78 24.13
C THR A 73 -21.46 -14.46 22.82
N THR A 74 -20.49 -15.15 22.23
CA THR A 74 -20.73 -15.94 21.02
C THR A 74 -21.61 -17.17 21.29
N ASP A 75 -22.36 -17.59 20.27
CA ASP A 75 -23.07 -18.86 20.26
C ASP A 75 -22.13 -20.04 19.89
N SER A 76 -22.70 -21.24 19.70
CA SER A 76 -21.94 -22.45 19.33
C SER A 76 -21.34 -22.41 17.92
N GLN A 77 -21.69 -21.42 17.11
CA GLN A 77 -21.18 -21.20 15.76
C GLN A 77 -20.29 -19.96 15.69
N GLY A 78 -19.92 -19.36 16.83
CA GLY A 78 -19.11 -18.14 16.88
C GLY A 78 -19.88 -16.85 16.63
N ARG A 79 -21.21 -16.89 16.41
CA ARG A 79 -22.01 -15.70 16.10
C ARG A 79 -22.33 -14.89 17.34
N TYR A 80 -22.39 -13.57 17.21
CA TYR A 80 -22.76 -12.67 18.29
C TYR A 80 -23.75 -11.59 17.83
N GLU A 81 -24.52 -11.07 18.79
CA GLU A 81 -25.33 -9.86 18.63
C GLU A 81 -25.02 -8.93 19.81
N LEU A 82 -24.50 -7.74 19.52
CA LEU A 82 -24.08 -6.76 20.51
C LEU A 82 -24.92 -5.49 20.39
N GLU A 83 -25.75 -5.22 21.40
CA GLU A 83 -26.51 -3.98 21.52
C GLU A 83 -25.61 -2.85 22.05
N VAL A 84 -25.56 -1.73 21.33
CA VAL A 84 -24.77 -0.56 21.68
C VAL A 84 -25.68 0.65 21.84
N ASP A 85 -25.93 1.03 23.09
CA ASP A 85 -26.70 2.23 23.44
C ASP A 85 -25.74 3.34 23.91
N SER A 86 -25.09 3.98 22.95
CA SER A 86 -24.17 5.10 23.17
C SER A 86 -24.55 6.31 22.33
N SER A 87 -24.44 7.50 22.94
CA SER A 87 -24.60 8.79 22.27
C SER A 87 -23.28 9.38 21.75
N ALA A 88 -22.16 8.67 21.91
CA ALA A 88 -20.84 9.13 21.49
C ALA A 88 -20.64 8.91 19.99
N SER A 89 -21.26 9.78 19.18
CA SER A 89 -21.37 9.62 17.72
C SER A 89 -20.01 9.47 17.02
N ASP A 90 -19.00 10.19 17.47
CA ASP A 90 -17.71 10.30 16.77
C ASP A 90 -16.64 9.39 17.42
N SER A 91 -17.03 8.53 18.36
CA SER A 91 -16.10 7.58 18.98
C SER A 91 -15.81 6.41 18.06
N LEU A 92 -14.53 6.06 17.96
CA LEU A 92 -14.09 4.87 17.26
C LEU A 92 -14.66 3.61 17.95
N VAL A 93 -15.31 2.76 17.17
CA VAL A 93 -15.85 1.48 17.60
C VAL A 93 -14.81 0.39 17.30
N SER A 94 -14.22 -0.16 18.36
CA SER A 94 -13.33 -1.32 18.29
C SER A 94 -13.94 -2.51 19.03
N LEU A 95 -14.26 -3.56 18.28
CA LEU A 95 -14.73 -4.82 18.81
C LEU A 95 -13.56 -5.64 19.31
N ASN A 96 -13.73 -6.27 20.47
CA ASN A 96 -12.78 -7.19 21.05
C ASN A 96 -13.49 -8.52 21.37
N ALA A 97 -12.87 -9.64 21.05
CA ALA A 97 -13.32 -10.97 21.43
C ALA A 97 -12.26 -11.67 22.27
N GLN A 98 -12.63 -12.15 23.45
CA GLN A 98 -11.73 -12.87 24.35
C GLN A 98 -12.23 -14.28 24.61
N GLY A 99 -11.33 -15.26 24.50
CA GLY A 99 -11.61 -16.65 24.84
C GLY A 99 -11.84 -16.88 26.32
N LYS A 100 -12.32 -18.09 26.65
CA LYS A 100 -12.59 -18.49 28.04
C LYS A 100 -11.62 -19.56 28.50
N ASP A 101 -11.45 -19.66 29.82
CA ASP A 101 -10.67 -20.70 30.48
C ASP A 101 -9.25 -20.81 29.86
N ALA A 102 -8.92 -21.93 29.20
CA ALA A 102 -7.62 -22.15 28.57
C ALA A 102 -7.35 -21.32 27.30
N GLN A 103 -8.32 -20.49 26.90
CA GLN A 103 -8.26 -19.55 25.77
C GLN A 103 -8.30 -18.09 26.24
N ASP A 104 -8.14 -17.79 27.52
CA ASP A 104 -8.15 -16.41 28.04
C ASP A 104 -7.08 -15.49 27.42
N MET A 105 -5.95 -16.08 27.02
CA MET A 105 -4.87 -15.45 26.25
C MET A 105 -5.21 -15.15 24.78
N LEU A 106 -6.30 -15.71 24.25
CA LEU A 106 -6.74 -15.49 22.87
C LEU A 106 -7.65 -14.26 22.85
N ILE A 107 -7.09 -13.16 22.38
CA ILE A 107 -7.74 -11.86 22.23
C ILE A 107 -7.66 -11.45 20.76
N LEU A 108 -8.82 -11.41 20.11
CA LEU A 108 -8.96 -10.93 18.74
C LEU A 108 -9.67 -9.56 18.74
N ALA A 109 -9.39 -8.74 17.74
CA ALA A 109 -9.92 -7.39 17.64
C ALA A 109 -10.34 -7.04 16.21
N SER A 110 -11.24 -6.08 16.08
CA SER A 110 -11.58 -5.43 14.81
C SER A 110 -11.93 -3.96 15.06
N ALA A 111 -11.56 -3.07 14.15
CA ALA A 111 -11.93 -1.66 14.20
C ALA A 111 -12.92 -1.34 13.07
N LEU A 112 -14.09 -0.83 13.43
CA LEU A 112 -15.20 -0.64 12.49
C LEU A 112 -15.29 0.78 11.93
N GLY A 113 -14.82 1.77 12.70
CA GLY A 113 -14.96 3.19 12.39
C GLY A 113 -15.80 3.94 13.42
N ASP A 114 -16.28 5.14 13.08
CA ASP A 114 -17.07 5.95 14.01
C ASP A 114 -18.54 5.50 14.11
N LEU A 115 -19.11 5.59 15.31
CA LEU A 115 -20.46 5.10 15.59
C LEU A 115 -21.55 5.73 14.70
N LYS A 116 -21.38 6.98 14.27
CA LYS A 116 -22.35 7.69 13.43
C LYS A 116 -22.36 7.12 12.01
N SER A 117 -21.18 6.92 11.42
CA SER A 117 -21.05 6.29 10.11
C SER A 117 -21.60 4.88 10.10
N LEU A 118 -21.31 4.10 11.15
CA LEU A 118 -21.83 2.73 11.31
C LEU A 118 -23.37 2.68 11.42
N LYS A 119 -23.98 3.60 12.16
CA LYS A 119 -25.44 3.75 12.22
C LYS A 119 -26.04 4.13 10.87
N SER A 120 -25.35 4.95 10.09
CA SER A 120 -25.78 5.30 8.73
C SER A 120 -25.69 4.10 7.79
N LEU A 121 -24.65 3.28 7.95
CA LEU A 121 -24.38 2.11 7.12
C LEU A 121 -25.43 1.00 7.35
N ALA A 122 -25.82 0.76 8.60
CA ALA A 122 -26.92 -0.14 8.98
C ALA A 122 -28.32 0.32 8.49
N GLY A 123 -28.43 1.51 7.90
CA GLY A 123 -29.67 2.00 7.31
C GLY A 123 -30.85 2.07 8.30
N ASN A 124 -32.01 1.52 7.89
CA ASN A 124 -33.28 1.74 8.58
C ASN A 124 -33.62 0.69 9.65
N ASP A 125 -32.98 -0.47 9.66
CA ASP A 125 -33.25 -1.52 10.65
C ASP A 125 -32.34 -1.41 11.89
N ALA A 126 -31.34 -0.52 11.83
CA ALA A 126 -30.33 -0.27 12.86
C ALA A 126 -29.52 -1.51 13.24
N ARG A 127 -29.38 -2.47 12.31
CA ARG A 127 -28.57 -3.68 12.48
C ARG A 127 -27.41 -3.66 11.49
N LEU A 128 -26.20 -3.50 11.98
CA LEU A 128 -25.00 -3.60 11.16
C LEU A 128 -24.58 -5.07 11.01
N THR A 129 -24.43 -5.54 9.78
CA THR A 129 -24.12 -6.93 9.42
C THR A 129 -22.92 -7.04 8.48
N THR A 130 -22.40 -8.27 8.27
CA THR A 130 -21.31 -8.55 7.32
C THR A 130 -21.61 -8.07 5.90
N ASP A 131 -22.88 -8.16 5.46
CA ASP A 131 -23.31 -7.72 4.12
C ASP A 131 -23.21 -6.18 3.93
N GLU A 132 -23.01 -5.45 5.03
CA GLU A 132 -22.85 -4.00 5.03
C GLU A 132 -21.40 -3.60 5.34
N LEU A 133 -20.74 -4.30 6.26
CA LEU A 133 -19.34 -4.07 6.62
C LEU A 133 -18.68 -5.38 7.03
N ALA A 134 -17.71 -5.88 6.26
CA ALA A 134 -17.02 -7.13 6.57
C ALA A 134 -16.27 -7.08 7.92
N ALA A 135 -15.85 -5.88 8.35
CA ALA A 135 -15.11 -5.67 9.59
C ALA A 135 -15.90 -6.06 10.87
N VAL A 136 -17.22 -6.29 10.82
CA VAL A 136 -17.96 -6.85 11.97
C VAL A 136 -17.50 -8.27 12.34
N GLU A 137 -16.74 -8.92 11.48
CA GLU A 137 -16.11 -10.20 11.73
C GLU A 137 -14.79 -10.02 12.49
N ILE A 138 -14.65 -10.75 13.60
CA ILE A 138 -13.48 -10.69 14.46
C ILE A 138 -12.59 -11.90 14.15
N THR A 139 -11.51 -11.67 13.39
CA THR A 139 -10.66 -12.71 12.79
C THR A 139 -9.17 -12.40 12.99
N PRO A 140 -8.26 -13.34 12.67
CA PRO A 140 -6.83 -13.05 12.65
C PRO A 140 -6.46 -11.86 11.74
N ILE A 141 -7.14 -11.70 10.60
CA ILE A 141 -6.91 -10.58 9.67
C ILE A 141 -7.28 -9.25 10.31
N THR A 142 -8.50 -9.14 10.86
CA THR A 142 -8.93 -7.87 11.48
C THR A 142 -8.12 -7.56 12.74
N THR A 143 -7.64 -8.59 13.45
CA THR A 143 -6.76 -8.42 14.62
C THR A 143 -5.37 -7.92 14.23
N ALA A 144 -4.77 -8.49 13.18
CA ALA A 144 -3.49 -8.03 12.65
C ALA A 144 -3.57 -6.57 12.17
N ALA A 145 -4.65 -6.20 11.49
CA ALA A 145 -4.89 -4.82 11.06
C ALA A 145 -4.90 -3.85 12.27
N VAL A 146 -5.67 -4.16 13.32
CA VAL A 146 -5.71 -3.32 14.54
C VAL A 146 -4.34 -3.26 15.23
N GLY A 147 -3.65 -4.40 15.38
CA GLY A 147 -2.35 -4.48 16.03
C GLY A 147 -1.28 -3.63 15.33
N LEU A 148 -1.17 -3.74 14.01
CA LEU A 148 -0.20 -2.98 13.22
C LEU A 148 -0.53 -1.48 13.20
N VAL A 149 -1.81 -1.10 13.16
CA VAL A 149 -2.20 0.31 13.34
C VAL A 149 -1.78 0.83 14.71
N MET A 150 -1.88 0.02 15.77
CA MET A 150 -1.39 0.44 17.08
C MET A 150 0.12 0.66 17.08
N ILE A 151 0.90 -0.16 16.38
CA ILE A 151 2.34 0.07 16.19
C ILE A 151 2.58 1.42 15.49
N GLU A 152 1.85 1.68 14.41
CA GLU A 152 1.88 2.96 13.68
C GLU A 152 1.51 4.16 14.56
N ASN A 153 0.70 3.94 15.60
CA ASN A 153 0.28 4.94 16.58
C ASN A 153 1.00 4.80 17.93
N ASN A 154 2.28 4.43 17.92
CA ASN A 154 3.14 4.38 19.11
C ASN A 154 2.63 3.48 20.26
N GLY A 155 2.00 2.36 19.91
CA GLY A 155 1.45 1.34 20.81
C GLY A 155 0.03 1.61 21.31
N GLY A 156 -0.60 2.74 20.93
CA GLY A 156 -1.97 3.07 21.33
C GLY A 156 -2.99 2.84 20.21
N LEU A 157 -4.23 2.51 20.57
CA LEU A 157 -5.33 2.57 19.58
C LEU A 157 -5.57 4.04 19.17
N PRO A 158 -5.77 4.34 17.88
CA PRO A 158 -6.18 5.67 17.42
C PRO A 158 -7.40 6.21 18.16
N LEU A 159 -7.45 7.52 18.38
CA LEU A 159 -8.52 8.17 19.15
C LEU A 159 -9.74 8.51 18.27
N SER A 160 -9.53 8.61 16.96
CA SER A 160 -10.56 8.93 15.97
C SER A 160 -10.51 7.99 14.78
N PHE A 161 -11.57 8.01 13.96
CA PHE A 161 -11.60 7.28 12.71
C PHE A 161 -10.62 7.83 11.68
N ASP A 162 -10.47 9.15 11.60
CA ASP A 162 -9.51 9.80 10.69
C ASP A 162 -8.07 9.37 11.00
N GLU A 163 -7.70 9.29 12.30
CA GLU A 163 -6.40 8.78 12.72
C GLU A 163 -6.24 7.29 12.36
N LEU A 164 -7.25 6.46 12.63
CA LEU A 164 -7.25 5.05 12.24
C LEU A 164 -6.99 4.89 10.74
N ARG A 165 -7.69 5.66 9.91
CA ARG A 165 -7.54 5.62 8.46
C ARG A 165 -6.13 6.05 8.03
N SER A 166 -5.63 7.16 8.57
CA SER A 166 -4.29 7.67 8.26
C SER A 166 -3.22 6.62 8.57
N HIS A 167 -3.27 6.01 9.76
CA HIS A 167 -2.34 4.95 10.15
C HIS A 167 -2.51 3.67 9.31
N SER A 168 -3.75 3.28 8.99
CA SER A 168 -4.03 2.10 8.16
C SER A 168 -3.42 2.20 6.75
N LEU A 169 -3.31 3.41 6.18
CA LEU A 169 -2.65 3.64 4.89
C LEU A 169 -1.12 3.44 4.96
N ASN A 170 -0.52 3.52 6.15
CA ASN A 170 0.91 3.32 6.37
C ASN A 170 1.28 1.88 6.75
N VAL A 171 0.35 1.13 7.36
CA VAL A 171 0.54 -0.30 7.66
C VAL A 171 0.87 -1.08 6.40
N ASN A 172 1.92 -1.91 6.39
CA ASN A 172 2.21 -2.73 5.22
C ASN A 172 1.24 -3.93 5.11
N SER A 173 0.60 -4.12 3.95
CA SER A 173 -0.39 -5.18 3.77
C SER A 173 0.21 -6.58 3.76
N GLU A 174 1.45 -6.75 3.29
CA GLU A 174 2.14 -8.04 3.40
C GLU A 174 2.44 -8.38 4.86
N GLU A 175 2.91 -7.39 5.64
CA GLU A 175 3.06 -7.54 7.08
C GLU A 175 1.74 -7.92 7.76
N MET A 176 0.64 -7.29 7.37
CA MET A 176 -0.69 -7.61 7.88
C MET A 176 -1.08 -9.07 7.60
N LEU A 177 -0.84 -9.57 6.38
CA LEU A 177 -1.14 -10.95 6.01
C LEU A 177 -0.20 -11.97 6.64
N ILE A 178 1.06 -11.61 6.88
CA ILE A 178 1.99 -12.50 7.60
C ILE A 178 1.70 -12.50 9.11
N ALA A 179 1.36 -11.36 9.69
CA ALA A 179 0.94 -11.26 11.09
C ALA A 179 -0.36 -12.03 11.33
N SER A 180 -1.32 -11.98 10.40
CA SER A 180 -2.55 -12.76 10.49
C SER A 180 -2.29 -14.27 10.36
N ALA A 181 -1.34 -14.69 9.51
CA ALA A 181 -0.88 -16.08 9.43
C ALA A 181 -0.19 -16.55 10.72
N ALA A 182 0.61 -15.68 11.34
CA ALA A 182 1.24 -15.98 12.64
C ALA A 182 0.18 -16.12 13.74
N LEU A 183 -0.85 -15.27 13.76
CA LEU A 183 -2.01 -15.41 14.64
C LEU A 183 -2.74 -16.73 14.40
N GLU A 184 -3.04 -17.08 13.15
CA GLU A 184 -3.69 -18.33 12.78
C GLU A 184 -2.92 -19.55 13.34
N LEU A 185 -1.60 -19.56 13.22
CA LEU A 185 -0.73 -20.59 13.81
C LEU A 185 -0.73 -20.53 15.35
N ALA A 186 -0.67 -19.34 15.94
CA ALA A 186 -0.69 -19.16 17.39
C ALA A 186 -1.98 -19.69 18.02
N VAL A 187 -3.09 -19.72 17.28
CA VAL A 187 -4.34 -20.29 17.80
C VAL A 187 -4.49 -21.78 17.49
N ASN A 188 -4.16 -22.21 16.27
CA ASN A 188 -4.52 -23.54 15.78
C ASN A 188 -3.40 -24.60 15.89
N ASP A 189 -2.13 -24.20 16.04
CA ASP A 189 -1.01 -25.13 16.26
C ASP A 189 -0.56 -25.09 17.74
N PRO A 190 -0.72 -26.17 18.52
CA PRO A 190 -0.34 -26.20 19.94
C PRO A 190 1.13 -25.92 20.22
N ASN A 191 2.04 -26.31 19.30
CA ASN A 191 3.47 -26.04 19.45
C ASN A 191 3.74 -24.55 19.25
N MET A 192 3.14 -23.96 18.19
CA MET A 192 3.26 -22.53 17.91
C MET A 192 2.61 -21.69 19.00
N LYS A 193 1.42 -22.08 19.48
CA LYS A 193 0.75 -21.45 20.62
C LYS A 193 1.66 -21.36 21.83
N SER A 194 2.29 -22.47 22.22
CA SER A 194 3.19 -22.50 23.38
C SER A 194 4.44 -21.66 23.19
N MET A 195 4.90 -21.48 21.95
CA MET A 195 6.07 -20.68 21.62
C MET A 195 5.74 -19.18 21.65
N MET A 196 4.70 -18.78 20.91
CA MET A 196 4.35 -17.37 20.66
C MET A 196 3.64 -16.72 21.84
N LEU A 197 2.80 -17.47 22.56
CA LEU A 197 1.98 -16.97 23.68
C LEU A 197 2.56 -17.36 25.04
N SER A 198 3.90 -17.40 25.13
CA SER A 198 4.59 -17.70 26.38
C SER A 198 4.64 -16.49 27.32
N GLY A 199 4.71 -16.75 28.64
CA GLY A 199 4.90 -15.70 29.64
C GLY A 199 3.71 -14.73 29.78
N ASP A 200 2.49 -15.27 29.80
CA ASP A 200 1.21 -14.53 29.89
C ASP A 200 0.90 -13.63 28.68
N ALA A 201 1.64 -13.78 27.57
CA ALA A 201 1.38 -13.03 26.34
C ALA A 201 0.08 -13.48 25.65
N SER A 202 -0.67 -12.50 25.16
CA SER A 202 -1.86 -12.70 24.35
C SER A 202 -1.57 -12.61 22.84
N THR A 203 -2.53 -13.03 22.02
CA THR A 203 -2.50 -12.79 20.58
C THR A 203 -2.43 -11.31 20.23
N MET A 204 -3.00 -10.42 21.06
CA MET A 204 -2.89 -8.98 20.85
C MET A 204 -1.48 -8.47 21.16
N ASP A 205 -0.81 -9.01 22.18
CA ASP A 205 0.60 -8.69 22.49
C ASP A 205 1.54 -9.12 21.35
N LEU A 206 1.19 -10.18 20.61
CA LEU A 206 1.94 -10.60 19.43
C LEU A 206 1.90 -9.52 18.35
N VAL A 207 0.71 -9.08 17.91
CA VAL A 207 0.57 -8.15 16.77
C VAL A 207 0.79 -6.67 17.11
N THR A 208 1.00 -6.33 18.38
CA THR A 208 1.33 -4.96 18.83
C THR A 208 2.82 -4.79 19.12
N SER A 209 3.65 -5.79 18.81
CA SER A 209 5.09 -5.77 19.04
C SER A 209 5.84 -6.31 17.82
N VAL A 210 6.62 -5.42 17.18
CA VAL A 210 7.50 -5.78 16.05
C VAL A 210 8.46 -6.91 16.44
N ASP A 211 9.11 -6.81 17.60
CA ASP A 211 10.06 -7.81 18.08
C ASP A 211 9.40 -9.20 18.22
N ARG A 212 8.19 -9.26 18.80
CA ARG A 212 7.47 -10.54 18.95
C ARG A 212 7.03 -11.13 17.62
N LEU A 213 6.57 -10.31 16.68
CA LEU A 213 6.22 -10.76 15.33
C LEU A 213 7.43 -11.30 14.60
N TYR A 214 8.55 -10.57 14.64
CA TYR A 214 9.81 -11.00 14.04
C TYR A 214 10.28 -12.34 14.62
N ASP A 215 10.39 -12.43 15.95
CA ASP A 215 10.81 -13.65 16.64
C ASP A 215 9.90 -14.85 16.31
N ALA A 216 8.58 -14.61 16.25
CA ALA A 216 7.61 -15.64 15.89
C ALA A 216 7.81 -16.11 14.45
N VAL A 217 7.89 -15.20 13.48
CA VAL A 217 8.05 -15.51 12.05
C VAL A 217 9.39 -16.21 11.78
N SER A 218 10.50 -15.70 12.33
CA SER A 218 11.80 -16.34 12.21
C SER A 218 11.80 -17.76 12.80
N SER A 219 11.12 -17.95 13.94
CA SER A 219 11.00 -19.27 14.55
C SER A 219 10.19 -20.25 13.69
N ILE A 220 9.05 -19.82 13.15
CA ILE A 220 8.23 -20.62 12.22
C ILE A 220 9.06 -21.04 11.01
N GLN A 221 9.76 -20.08 10.39
CA GLN A 221 10.58 -20.32 9.20
C GLN A 221 11.74 -21.28 9.47
N SER A 222 12.37 -21.17 10.65
CA SER A 222 13.46 -22.07 11.06
C SER A 222 13.01 -23.52 11.30
N GLU A 223 11.76 -23.72 11.72
CA GLU A 223 11.19 -25.05 11.87
C GLU A 223 10.77 -25.62 10.51
N ASP A 224 9.96 -24.86 9.76
CA ASP A 224 9.47 -25.22 8.43
C ASP A 224 8.92 -23.96 7.72
N ALA A 225 9.67 -23.46 6.74
CA ALA A 225 9.29 -22.28 5.96
C ALA A 225 7.94 -22.40 5.25
N SER A 226 7.46 -23.63 4.95
CA SER A 226 6.17 -23.83 4.30
C SER A 226 4.98 -23.65 5.25
N LYS A 227 5.18 -23.70 6.57
CA LYS A 227 4.08 -23.48 7.54
C LYS A 227 3.49 -22.09 7.42
N LEU A 228 4.34 -21.08 7.26
CA LEU A 228 3.90 -19.69 7.19
C LEU A 228 3.12 -19.41 5.90
N SER A 229 3.63 -19.90 4.76
CA SER A 229 2.96 -19.76 3.46
C SER A 229 1.61 -20.49 3.43
N ASN A 230 1.55 -21.70 3.99
CA ASN A 230 0.29 -22.44 4.13
C ASN A 230 -0.71 -21.71 5.05
N ALA A 231 -0.27 -21.24 6.22
CA ALA A 231 -1.13 -20.51 7.16
C ALA A 231 -1.66 -19.20 6.58
N LYS A 232 -0.84 -18.50 5.78
CA LYS A 232 -1.28 -17.32 5.03
C LYS A 232 -2.38 -17.67 4.03
N MET A 233 -2.20 -18.73 3.24
CA MET A 233 -3.22 -19.18 2.29
C MET A 233 -4.50 -19.64 2.98
N ASP A 234 -4.41 -20.34 4.12
CA ASP A 234 -5.57 -20.71 4.92
C ASP A 234 -6.31 -19.47 5.43
N THR A 235 -5.57 -18.45 5.88
CA THR A 235 -6.13 -17.17 6.35
C THR A 235 -6.83 -16.43 5.21
N ILE A 236 -6.22 -16.38 4.02
CA ILE A 236 -6.81 -15.80 2.81
C ILE A 236 -8.11 -16.54 2.44
N SER A 237 -8.12 -17.87 2.49
CA SER A 237 -9.29 -18.68 2.12
C SER A 237 -10.50 -18.51 3.06
N LYS A 238 -10.24 -18.09 4.30
CA LYS A 238 -11.27 -17.80 5.33
C LYS A 238 -11.70 -16.34 5.32
N ALA A 239 -10.98 -15.49 4.60
CA ALA A 239 -11.21 -14.06 4.59
C ALA A 239 -12.59 -13.75 4.01
N SER A 240 -13.21 -12.70 4.53
CA SER A 240 -14.48 -12.19 4.04
C SER A 240 -14.27 -10.78 3.51
N THR A 241 -14.86 -10.50 2.34
CA THR A 241 -15.01 -9.14 1.82
C THR A 241 -16.45 -8.91 1.41
N ASN A 242 -16.93 -7.67 1.51
CA ASN A 242 -18.23 -7.29 1.00
C ASN A 242 -18.06 -6.63 -0.38
N LEU A 243 -18.09 -7.45 -1.43
CA LEU A 243 -17.99 -6.97 -2.82
C LEU A 243 -19.00 -5.87 -3.17
N ALA A 244 -20.15 -5.82 -2.49
CA ALA A 244 -21.17 -4.81 -2.73
C ALA A 244 -20.81 -3.43 -2.16
N SER A 245 -19.85 -3.35 -1.23
CA SER A 245 -19.33 -2.09 -0.68
C SER A 245 -18.41 -1.37 -1.68
N ARG A 246 -17.82 -2.09 -2.65
CA ARG A 246 -16.99 -1.53 -3.73
C ARG A 246 -17.87 -0.64 -4.62
N GLN A 247 -17.73 0.68 -4.45
CA GLN A 247 -18.58 1.68 -5.11
C GLN A 247 -18.40 1.77 -6.65
N SER A 248 -17.49 1.00 -7.26
CA SER A 248 -17.23 0.98 -8.70
C SER A 248 -16.84 -0.42 -9.21
N GLY A 249 -17.05 -0.66 -10.50
CA GLY A 249 -16.43 -1.80 -11.20
C GLY A 249 -14.90 -1.70 -11.17
N LEU A 250 -14.22 -2.78 -11.56
CA LEU A 250 -12.75 -2.83 -11.60
C LEU A 250 -12.13 -2.01 -12.74
N ASP A 251 -12.89 -1.16 -13.44
CA ASP A 251 -12.49 -0.41 -14.64
C ASP A 251 -11.08 0.20 -14.51
N GLN A 252 -10.77 0.78 -13.35
CA GLN A 252 -9.44 1.28 -12.99
C GLN A 252 -9.07 0.80 -11.59
N LEU A 253 -7.91 0.15 -11.47
CA LEU A 253 -7.41 -0.38 -10.22
C LEU A 253 -5.97 0.05 -9.99
N PHE A 254 -5.70 0.65 -8.84
CA PHE A 254 -4.37 1.10 -8.44
C PHE A 254 -3.87 0.23 -7.29
N ILE A 255 -2.74 -0.44 -7.51
CA ILE A 255 -2.08 -1.29 -6.53
C ILE A 255 -0.91 -0.52 -5.92
N TYR A 256 -1.00 -0.24 -4.63
CA TYR A 256 0.01 0.48 -3.89
C TYR A 256 0.36 -0.23 -2.59
N GLU A 257 1.66 -0.28 -2.28
CA GLU A 257 2.16 -0.73 -0.99
C GLU A 257 3.45 0.03 -0.66
N PRO A 258 3.60 0.60 0.55
CA PRO A 258 4.84 1.24 0.96
C PRO A 258 6.04 0.29 0.82
N GLY A 259 7.13 0.80 0.25
CA GLY A 259 8.36 0.03 0.02
C GLY A 259 8.38 -0.84 -1.24
N TYR A 260 7.23 -1.09 -1.88
CA TYR A 260 7.13 -1.86 -3.12
C TYR A 260 6.89 -0.97 -4.35
N ARG A 261 7.08 -1.55 -5.54
CA ARG A 261 6.70 -0.90 -6.80
C ARG A 261 5.18 -0.89 -6.93
N SER A 262 4.62 0.28 -7.22
CA SER A 262 3.20 0.41 -7.57
C SER A 262 2.91 -0.24 -8.93
N SER A 263 1.66 -0.66 -9.09
CA SER A 263 1.10 -1.12 -10.37
C SER A 263 -0.27 -0.46 -10.55
N ALA A 264 -0.70 -0.28 -11.79
CA ALA A 264 -2.02 0.21 -12.10
C ALA A 264 -2.60 -0.60 -13.27
N LEU A 265 -3.90 -0.84 -13.23
CA LEU A 265 -4.57 -1.73 -14.17
C LEU A 265 -5.83 -1.06 -14.70
N GLU A 266 -6.09 -1.24 -15.99
CA GLU A 266 -7.36 -0.88 -16.62
C GLU A 266 -8.04 -2.17 -17.09
N PHE A 267 -9.31 -2.35 -16.72
CA PHE A 267 -10.11 -3.51 -17.05
C PHE A 267 -11.23 -3.11 -18.01
N TYR A 268 -11.37 -3.85 -19.10
CA TYR A 268 -12.44 -3.64 -20.08
C TYR A 268 -13.56 -4.67 -19.94
N GLU A 269 -14.79 -4.23 -20.21
CA GLU A 269 -16.01 -5.07 -20.12
C GLU A 269 -15.97 -6.33 -21.01
N ASP A 270 -15.11 -6.37 -22.04
CA ASP A 270 -14.97 -7.51 -22.96
C ASP A 270 -14.06 -8.63 -22.42
N GLY A 271 -13.57 -8.49 -21.19
CA GLY A 271 -12.68 -9.45 -20.54
C GLY A 271 -11.21 -9.28 -20.94
N THR A 272 -10.84 -8.14 -21.55
CA THR A 272 -9.44 -7.74 -21.77
C THR A 272 -9.04 -6.61 -20.82
N GLY A 273 -7.75 -6.33 -20.70
CA GLY A 273 -7.24 -5.24 -19.89
C GLY A 273 -5.76 -4.96 -20.14
N ILE A 274 -5.26 -3.92 -19.47
CA ILE A 274 -3.87 -3.45 -19.58
C ILE A 274 -3.32 -3.27 -18.16
N GLU A 275 -2.15 -3.84 -17.90
CA GLU A 275 -1.35 -3.53 -16.72
C GLU A 275 -0.30 -2.48 -17.11
N PHE A 276 -0.34 -1.33 -16.45
CA PHE A 276 0.64 -0.26 -16.62
C PHE A 276 1.82 -0.50 -15.67
N THR A 277 3.01 -0.56 -16.26
CA THR A 277 4.25 -0.80 -15.52
C THR A 277 5.22 0.36 -15.72
N ASN A 278 6.08 0.60 -14.74
CA ASN A 278 7.15 1.60 -14.86
C ASN A 278 8.35 1.10 -15.70
N ALA A 279 8.22 -0.05 -16.37
CA ALA A 279 9.28 -0.70 -17.12
C ALA A 279 9.37 -0.24 -18.59
N ARG A 280 10.39 -0.73 -19.30
CA ARG A 280 10.57 -0.51 -20.75
C ARG A 280 9.39 -1.17 -21.48
N LEU A 281 8.58 -0.37 -22.20
CA LEU A 281 7.29 -0.76 -22.81
C LEU A 281 6.15 -0.88 -21.78
N GLY A 282 5.92 0.15 -20.97
CA GLY A 282 5.07 0.20 -19.77
C GLY A 282 3.57 -0.18 -19.86
N GLU A 283 3.15 -1.01 -20.81
CA GLU A 283 1.81 -1.57 -20.97
C GLU A 283 1.90 -3.07 -21.28
N GLU A 284 1.22 -3.89 -20.47
CA GLU A 284 1.14 -5.33 -20.67
C GLU A 284 -0.32 -5.76 -20.78
N PHE A 285 -0.68 -6.36 -21.92
CA PHE A 285 -2.05 -6.76 -22.21
C PHE A 285 -2.38 -8.08 -21.56
N PHE A 286 -3.59 -8.18 -21.02
CA PHE A 286 -4.10 -9.41 -20.42
C PHE A 286 -5.56 -9.68 -20.79
N THR A 287 -5.98 -10.92 -20.59
CA THR A 287 -7.39 -11.29 -20.47
C THR A 287 -7.72 -11.56 -19.01
N TRP A 288 -8.96 -11.32 -18.59
CA TRP A 288 -9.33 -11.47 -17.19
C TRP A 288 -10.71 -12.07 -16.99
N THR A 289 -10.89 -12.69 -15.82
CA THR A 289 -12.17 -13.16 -15.30
C THR A 289 -12.26 -12.89 -13.81
N GLN A 290 -13.46 -12.63 -13.30
CA GLN A 290 -13.72 -12.51 -11.87
C GLN A 290 -14.70 -13.57 -11.40
N LEU A 291 -14.37 -14.22 -10.28
CA LEU A 291 -15.26 -15.13 -9.56
C LEU A 291 -15.21 -14.79 -8.07
N GLY A 292 -16.30 -14.21 -7.57
CA GLY A 292 -16.34 -13.76 -6.18
C GLY A 292 -15.27 -12.68 -5.91
N ASP A 293 -14.44 -12.94 -4.92
CA ASP A 293 -13.32 -12.13 -4.45
C ASP A 293 -12.02 -12.36 -5.22
N GLU A 294 -12.01 -13.23 -6.23
CA GLU A 294 -10.83 -13.49 -7.06
C GLU A 294 -10.95 -12.89 -8.46
N VAL A 295 -9.90 -12.18 -8.88
CA VAL A 295 -9.70 -11.70 -10.26
C VAL A 295 -8.46 -12.38 -10.82
N VAL A 296 -8.63 -13.16 -11.89
CA VAL A 296 -7.54 -13.87 -12.56
C VAL A 296 -7.23 -13.18 -13.86
N MET A 297 -6.00 -12.72 -14.00
CA MET A 297 -5.42 -12.10 -15.19
C MET A 297 -4.48 -13.09 -15.86
N THR A 298 -4.60 -13.28 -17.18
CA THR A 298 -3.78 -14.18 -17.98
C THR A 298 -3.06 -13.41 -19.07
N TYR A 299 -1.75 -13.60 -19.16
CA TYR A 299 -0.86 -12.96 -20.12
C TYR A 299 -0.39 -14.00 -21.14
N GLU A 300 -0.23 -13.60 -22.40
CA GLU A 300 0.24 -14.53 -23.44
C GLU A 300 1.74 -14.83 -23.27
N ASP A 301 2.60 -13.80 -23.30
CA ASP A 301 4.06 -13.93 -23.31
C ASP A 301 4.78 -12.74 -22.66
N TRP A 302 4.37 -12.37 -21.45
CA TRP A 302 5.05 -11.32 -20.71
C TRP A 302 6.39 -11.81 -20.15
N VAL A 303 7.49 -11.49 -20.85
CA VAL A 303 8.86 -11.80 -20.40
C VAL A 303 9.28 -10.78 -19.34
N VAL A 304 9.46 -11.25 -18.11
CA VAL A 304 9.82 -10.40 -16.95
C VAL A 304 11.32 -10.39 -16.66
N ASP A 305 12.03 -11.43 -17.08
CA ASP A 305 13.49 -11.55 -16.95
C ASP A 305 14.07 -12.37 -18.10
N GLY A 306 15.30 -12.08 -18.48
CA GLY A 306 16.00 -12.73 -19.58
C GLY A 306 17.52 -12.68 -19.41
N ARG A 307 18.18 -13.84 -19.53
CA ARG A 307 19.64 -13.95 -19.32
C ARG A 307 20.26 -15.06 -20.15
N ILE A 308 21.58 -14.97 -20.33
CA ILE A 308 22.38 -16.06 -20.90
C ILE A 308 22.84 -16.96 -19.75
N VAL A 309 22.62 -18.26 -19.91
CA VAL A 309 23.08 -19.32 -19.00
C VAL A 309 23.96 -20.31 -19.75
N LEU A 310 24.84 -21.00 -19.03
CA LEU A 310 25.67 -22.07 -19.57
C LEU A 310 25.03 -23.41 -19.22
N ILE A 311 24.57 -24.15 -20.22
CA ILE A 311 23.89 -25.44 -20.06
C ILE A 311 24.45 -26.43 -21.09
N ASP A 312 24.75 -27.65 -20.65
CA ASP A 312 24.98 -28.79 -21.55
C ASP A 312 23.63 -29.33 -22.02
N THR A 313 23.26 -29.05 -23.27
CA THR A 313 21.93 -29.37 -23.80
C THR A 313 21.83 -30.76 -24.43
N ASP A 314 22.95 -31.41 -24.76
CA ASP A 314 22.97 -32.71 -25.45
C ASP A 314 23.70 -33.83 -24.67
N ASP A 315 24.08 -33.57 -23.42
CA ASP A 315 24.75 -34.49 -22.48
C ASP A 315 26.11 -34.96 -23.03
N ASP A 316 26.78 -34.12 -23.81
CA ASP A 316 28.12 -34.38 -24.36
C ASP A 316 29.27 -33.95 -23.40
N GLY A 317 28.92 -33.26 -22.31
CA GLY A 317 29.82 -32.72 -21.30
C GLY A 317 30.34 -31.31 -21.59
N VAL A 318 29.81 -30.63 -22.62
CA VAL A 318 30.18 -29.26 -23.00
C VAL A 318 29.02 -28.31 -22.73
N GLU A 319 29.26 -27.30 -21.90
CA GLU A 319 28.25 -26.25 -21.68
C GLU A 319 28.22 -25.25 -22.84
N GLU A 320 27.01 -24.85 -23.21
CA GLU A 320 26.71 -23.94 -24.31
C GLU A 320 25.97 -22.71 -23.78
N GLU A 321 26.17 -21.55 -24.41
CA GLU A 321 25.39 -20.35 -24.10
C GLU A 321 23.95 -20.53 -24.60
N VAL A 322 23.00 -20.48 -23.67
CA VAL A 322 21.56 -20.60 -23.95
C VAL A 322 20.84 -19.39 -23.38
N TYR A 323 19.93 -18.82 -24.16
CA TYR A 323 19.05 -17.75 -23.67
C TYR A 323 17.88 -18.32 -22.87
N GLU A 324 17.81 -17.96 -21.58
CA GLU A 324 16.77 -18.32 -20.63
C GLU A 324 15.84 -17.12 -20.42
N GLU A 325 14.52 -17.36 -20.49
CA GLU A 325 13.49 -16.37 -20.16
C GLU A 325 12.67 -16.83 -18.96
N THR A 326 12.34 -15.88 -18.07
CA THR A 326 11.25 -16.03 -17.12
C THR A 326 10.03 -15.27 -17.65
N VAL A 327 8.91 -15.97 -17.76
CA VAL A 327 7.67 -15.47 -18.35
C VAL A 327 6.55 -15.52 -17.33
N ARG A 328 5.88 -14.39 -17.09
CA ARG A 328 4.66 -14.33 -16.28
C ARG A 328 3.48 -14.80 -17.12
N LYS A 329 2.75 -15.81 -16.62
CA LYS A 329 1.59 -16.39 -17.30
C LYS A 329 0.27 -15.92 -16.71
N SER A 330 0.22 -15.69 -15.40
CA SER A 330 -0.98 -15.17 -14.76
C SER A 330 -0.67 -14.38 -13.49
N THR A 331 -1.62 -13.54 -13.11
CA THR A 331 -1.70 -12.88 -11.81
C THR A 331 -3.11 -13.09 -11.26
N THR A 332 -3.22 -13.57 -10.03
CA THR A 332 -4.48 -13.68 -9.30
C THR A 332 -4.51 -12.64 -8.19
N LEU A 333 -5.54 -11.81 -8.18
CA LEU A 333 -5.86 -10.86 -7.12
C LEU A 333 -6.98 -11.47 -6.27
N THR A 334 -6.69 -11.79 -5.01
CA THR A 334 -7.69 -12.25 -4.03
C THR A 334 -7.93 -11.15 -3.02
N PHE A 335 -9.13 -10.60 -2.98
CA PHE A 335 -9.47 -9.50 -2.07
C PHE A 335 -9.86 -10.05 -0.70
N VAL A 336 -9.16 -9.63 0.36
CA VAL A 336 -9.17 -10.32 1.66
C VAL A 336 -9.60 -9.46 2.85
N ALA A 337 -9.57 -8.15 2.73
CA ALA A 337 -10.11 -7.27 3.77
C ALA A 337 -10.55 -5.94 3.18
N GLU A 338 -11.54 -5.33 3.82
CA GLU A 338 -12.01 -3.98 3.48
C GLU A 338 -11.30 -2.93 4.32
N GLY A 339 -10.79 -1.90 3.67
CA GLY A 339 -10.35 -0.66 4.28
C GLY A 339 -11.27 0.49 3.87
N GLU A 340 -11.11 1.64 4.50
CA GLU A 340 -11.85 2.83 4.09
C GLU A 340 -11.28 3.39 2.78
N GLY A 341 -11.94 3.10 1.65
CA GLY A 341 -11.57 3.57 0.31
C GLY A 341 -10.50 2.75 -0.40
N TYR A 342 -10.16 1.58 0.14
CA TYR A 342 -9.29 0.61 -0.48
C TYR A 342 -9.62 -0.78 0.04
N ASP A 343 -9.21 -1.81 -0.69
CA ASP A 343 -9.21 -3.18 -0.17
C ASP A 343 -7.77 -3.67 0.03
N VAL A 344 -7.58 -4.57 0.98
CA VAL A 344 -6.36 -5.38 1.03
C VAL A 344 -6.52 -6.55 0.06
N VAL A 345 -5.52 -6.75 -0.78
CA VAL A 345 -5.49 -7.79 -1.80
C VAL A 345 -4.23 -8.65 -1.66
N ASN A 346 -4.37 -9.96 -1.81
CA ASN A 346 -3.24 -10.86 -2.02
C ASN A 346 -3.01 -11.05 -3.52
N ILE A 347 -1.76 -10.94 -3.95
CA ILE A 347 -1.33 -10.99 -5.34
C ILE A 347 -0.46 -12.22 -5.54
N GLN A 348 -1.00 -13.25 -6.18
CA GLN A 348 -0.26 -14.45 -6.58
C GLN A 348 0.12 -14.35 -8.05
N THR A 349 1.38 -14.58 -8.38
CA THR A 349 1.86 -14.59 -9.76
C THR A 349 2.29 -16.01 -10.12
N LYS A 350 2.07 -16.38 -11.39
CA LYS A 350 2.57 -17.62 -11.95
C LYS A 350 3.62 -17.32 -12.99
N HIS A 351 4.81 -17.86 -12.79
CA HIS A 351 5.93 -17.74 -13.71
C HIS A 351 6.36 -19.10 -14.24
N ILE A 352 6.80 -19.10 -15.49
CA ILE A 352 7.52 -20.23 -16.08
C ILE A 352 8.91 -19.78 -16.51
N LYS A 353 9.84 -20.71 -16.49
CA LYS A 353 11.12 -20.60 -17.16
C LYS A 353 11.07 -21.35 -18.48
N ARG A 354 11.57 -20.74 -19.55
CA ARG A 354 11.68 -21.36 -20.88
C ARG A 354 13.00 -21.00 -21.57
N TYR A 355 13.33 -21.77 -22.61
CA TYR A 355 14.54 -21.59 -23.41
C TYR A 355 14.13 -21.51 -24.89
N PRO A 356 13.83 -20.32 -25.42
CA PRO A 356 13.21 -20.18 -26.74
C PRO A 356 14.00 -20.88 -27.87
N GLU A 357 15.32 -20.76 -27.83
CA GLU A 357 16.24 -21.27 -28.85
C GLU A 357 16.38 -22.80 -28.85
N VAL A 358 16.16 -23.44 -27.70
CA VAL A 358 16.30 -24.90 -27.49
C VAL A 358 15.03 -25.52 -26.91
N SER A 359 13.87 -24.93 -27.19
CA SER A 359 12.55 -25.36 -26.66
C SER A 359 12.14 -26.78 -27.04
N GLY A 360 12.76 -27.37 -28.08
CA GLY A 360 12.58 -28.78 -28.44
C GLY A 360 13.39 -29.76 -27.58
N ILE A 361 14.31 -29.25 -26.74
CA ILE A 361 15.23 -30.02 -25.90
C ILE A 361 14.89 -29.81 -24.43
N LEU A 362 14.77 -28.55 -24.00
CA LEU A 362 14.49 -28.19 -22.61
C LEU A 362 13.01 -27.82 -22.43
N PRO A 363 12.29 -28.43 -21.45
CA PRO A 363 10.90 -28.14 -21.20
C PRO A 363 10.71 -26.79 -20.49
N GLU A 364 9.50 -26.25 -20.57
CA GLU A 364 9.07 -25.16 -19.68
C GLU A 364 8.86 -25.70 -18.26
N VAL A 365 9.29 -24.93 -17.26
CA VAL A 365 9.21 -25.31 -15.84
C VAL A 365 8.62 -24.16 -15.03
N GLU A 366 7.65 -24.44 -14.15
CA GLU A 366 7.14 -23.45 -13.21
C GLU A 366 8.23 -23.01 -12.22
N VAL A 367 8.31 -21.72 -11.93
CA VAL A 367 9.31 -21.15 -11.03
C VAL A 367 8.67 -20.19 -10.04
N ASP A 368 9.16 -20.21 -8.79
CA ASP A 368 8.82 -19.21 -7.78
C ASP A 368 9.75 -18.00 -7.95
N HIS A 369 9.47 -17.19 -8.97
CA HIS A 369 10.26 -15.99 -9.29
C HIS A 369 10.24 -14.96 -8.15
N ASP A 370 9.10 -14.84 -7.46
CA ASP A 370 8.88 -13.81 -6.44
C ASP A 370 9.31 -14.28 -5.03
N GLY A 371 9.72 -15.55 -4.87
CA GLY A 371 10.18 -16.11 -3.60
C GLY A 371 9.08 -16.24 -2.53
N THR A 372 7.81 -16.36 -2.95
CA THR A 372 6.65 -16.36 -2.04
C THR A 372 6.14 -17.76 -1.70
N GLN A 373 6.77 -18.81 -2.23
CA GLN A 373 6.32 -20.20 -2.16
C GLN A 373 4.87 -20.38 -2.62
N GLY A 374 4.43 -19.55 -3.57
CA GLY A 374 3.07 -19.56 -4.09
C GLY A 374 2.03 -18.88 -3.19
N ALA A 375 2.40 -18.32 -2.02
CA ALA A 375 1.44 -17.61 -1.16
C ALA A 375 1.12 -16.18 -1.64
N GLY A 376 1.88 -15.65 -2.60
CA GLY A 376 1.71 -14.30 -3.12
C GLY A 376 2.15 -13.22 -2.13
N ARG A 377 1.84 -11.96 -2.44
CA ARG A 377 2.14 -10.78 -1.61
C ARG A 377 0.90 -9.93 -1.36
N GLY A 378 0.81 -9.30 -0.19
CA GLY A 378 -0.22 -8.32 0.16
C GLY A 378 0.04 -6.96 -0.49
N ALA A 379 -1.03 -6.29 -0.89
CA ALA A 379 -1.02 -4.90 -1.33
C ALA A 379 -2.35 -4.21 -0.98
N LYS A 380 -2.42 -2.87 -1.15
CA LYS A 380 -3.69 -2.13 -1.15
C LYS A 380 -4.16 -1.89 -2.57
N ALA A 381 -5.45 -2.11 -2.79
CA ALA A 381 -6.16 -1.95 -4.03
C ALA A 381 -7.13 -0.75 -3.93
N PHE A 382 -6.85 0.32 -4.67
CA PHE A 382 -7.67 1.53 -4.74
C PHE A 382 -8.43 1.58 -6.06
N TYR A 383 -9.71 1.92 -6.02
CA TYR A 383 -10.61 1.92 -7.18
C TYR A 383 -11.48 3.19 -7.28
N THR A 384 -11.54 3.99 -6.22
CA THR A 384 -12.30 5.24 -6.21
C THR A 384 -11.60 6.29 -5.34
N ALA A 385 -11.88 7.56 -5.61
CA ALA A 385 -11.42 8.64 -4.74
C ALA A 385 -11.99 8.48 -3.33
N ASN A 386 -11.12 8.61 -2.34
CA ASN A 386 -11.53 8.69 -0.94
C ASN A 386 -10.81 9.82 -0.19
N GLY A 387 -9.78 10.43 -0.77
CA GLY A 387 -9.03 11.54 -0.16
C GLY A 387 -9.70 12.90 -0.33
N ASP A 388 -9.04 13.93 0.19
CA ASP A 388 -9.50 15.31 0.07
C ASP A 388 -9.50 15.78 -1.39
N THR A 389 -10.49 16.60 -1.74
CA THR A 389 -10.56 17.21 -3.07
C THR A 389 -9.43 18.23 -3.27
N PHE A 390 -9.02 18.40 -4.52
CA PHE A 390 -8.03 19.41 -4.86
C PHE A 390 -8.60 20.81 -4.59
N SER A 391 -7.86 21.60 -3.81
CA SER A 391 -8.20 23.00 -3.53
C SER A 391 -7.38 23.92 -4.44
N SER A 392 -8.05 24.83 -5.13
CA SER A 392 -7.36 25.76 -6.03
C SER A 392 -6.36 26.63 -5.27
N PRO A 393 -5.10 26.75 -5.75
CA PRO A 393 -4.07 27.55 -5.12
C PRO A 393 -4.46 29.04 -5.10
N SER A 394 -4.14 29.71 -3.98
CA SER A 394 -4.39 31.16 -3.81
C SER A 394 -3.20 32.05 -4.14
N ASP A 395 -2.00 31.45 -4.20
CA ASP A 395 -0.73 32.01 -4.64
C ASP A 395 0.03 30.91 -5.41
N ILE A 396 1.23 31.18 -5.90
CA ILE A 396 2.07 30.14 -6.52
C ILE A 396 2.40 29.07 -5.48
N GLU A 397 2.19 27.80 -5.84
CA GLU A 397 2.44 26.65 -4.97
C GLU A 397 3.30 25.58 -5.66
N ASP A 398 4.26 25.03 -4.92
CA ASP A 398 5.07 23.90 -5.35
C ASP A 398 4.44 22.58 -4.91
N TRP A 399 4.42 21.60 -5.81
CA TRP A 399 3.83 20.30 -5.59
C TRP A 399 4.75 19.20 -6.13
N ILE A 400 4.64 18.02 -5.55
CA ILE A 400 5.12 16.78 -6.17
C ILE A 400 3.90 15.97 -6.59
N LEU A 401 3.88 15.50 -7.83
CA LEU A 401 2.78 14.71 -8.37
C LEU A 401 3.30 13.39 -8.93
N PRO A 402 2.67 12.24 -8.62
CA PRO A 402 3.00 11.00 -9.30
C PRO A 402 2.64 11.13 -10.79
N ILE A 403 3.45 10.57 -11.67
CA ILE A 403 3.17 10.50 -13.10
C ILE A 403 3.27 9.05 -13.58
N PRO A 404 2.59 8.67 -14.67
CA PRO A 404 2.83 7.37 -15.30
C PRO A 404 4.32 7.19 -15.60
N GLY A 405 4.82 5.98 -15.36
CA GLY A 405 6.22 5.64 -15.49
C GLY A 405 6.77 6.03 -16.86
N ARG A 406 7.86 6.81 -16.88
CA ARG A 406 8.53 7.17 -18.12
C ARG A 406 9.88 6.47 -18.23
N PHE A 407 10.12 5.89 -19.40
CA PHE A 407 11.38 5.27 -19.77
C PHE A 407 11.87 5.88 -21.07
N PHE A 408 13.11 6.38 -21.09
CA PHE A 408 13.76 6.91 -22.28
C PHE A 408 15.19 6.42 -22.37
N GLU A 409 15.53 5.86 -23.53
CA GLU A 409 16.90 5.54 -23.93
C GLU A 409 17.35 6.64 -24.89
N ASP A 410 18.21 7.53 -24.41
CA ASP A 410 18.69 8.67 -25.19
C ASP A 410 20.06 8.30 -25.80
N TYR A 411 20.19 8.51 -27.12
CA TYR A 411 21.40 8.40 -27.95
C TYR A 411 21.83 7.02 -28.53
N PRO A 412 22.48 7.01 -29.72
CA PRO A 412 22.74 5.80 -30.50
C PRO A 412 23.89 4.90 -29.99
N ASP A 413 24.50 5.23 -28.86
CA ASP A 413 25.60 4.50 -28.20
C ASP A 413 25.18 3.77 -26.91
N GLY A 414 23.96 3.96 -26.41
CA GLY A 414 23.35 3.15 -25.33
C GLY A 414 23.93 3.35 -23.93
N LEU A 415 24.60 4.49 -23.68
CA LEU A 415 25.31 4.77 -22.42
C LEU A 415 24.51 5.56 -21.38
N PHE A 416 23.38 6.18 -21.75
CA PHE A 416 22.51 6.93 -20.85
C PHE A 416 21.07 6.42 -20.87
N PHE A 417 20.52 6.12 -19.69
CA PHE A 417 19.14 5.67 -19.54
C PHE A 417 18.41 6.49 -18.46
N ARG A 418 17.24 7.04 -18.83
CA ARG A 418 16.25 7.55 -17.88
C ARG A 418 15.28 6.41 -17.58
N SER A 419 15.23 5.95 -16.34
CA SER A 419 14.39 4.82 -15.93
C SER A 419 13.66 5.15 -14.63
N ASP A 420 12.54 4.49 -14.39
CA ASP A 420 11.73 4.67 -13.17
C ASP A 420 11.43 6.16 -12.86
N ILE A 421 11.09 6.97 -13.87
CA ILE A 421 10.55 8.32 -13.62
C ILE A 421 9.08 8.18 -13.23
N THR A 422 8.79 8.39 -11.96
CA THR A 422 7.46 8.09 -11.38
C THR A 422 6.77 9.29 -10.74
N PHE A 423 7.42 10.44 -10.71
CA PHE A 423 6.85 11.69 -10.23
C PHE A 423 7.41 12.89 -10.99
N ASP A 424 6.75 14.04 -10.88
CA ASP A 424 7.25 15.34 -11.34
C ASP A 424 7.12 16.41 -10.24
N PHE A 425 8.06 17.36 -10.25
CA PHE A 425 7.96 18.58 -9.48
C PHE A 425 7.22 19.61 -10.31
N VAL A 426 6.13 20.16 -9.78
CA VAL A 426 5.31 21.11 -10.51
C VAL A 426 5.07 22.38 -9.71
N MET A 427 5.04 23.50 -10.43
CA MET A 427 4.57 24.77 -9.93
C MET A 427 3.16 25.02 -10.45
N PHE A 428 2.24 25.38 -9.56
CA PHE A 428 0.90 25.84 -9.91
C PHE A 428 0.78 27.35 -9.72
N ASP A 429 0.32 28.04 -10.77
CA ASP A 429 -0.09 29.44 -10.70
C ASP A 429 -1.62 29.54 -10.54
N PRO A 430 -2.14 30.39 -9.65
CA PRO A 430 -3.58 30.66 -9.49
C PRO A 430 -4.32 31.07 -10.79
N ALA A 431 -3.60 31.45 -11.84
CA ALA A 431 -4.12 31.76 -13.16
C ALA A 431 -4.47 30.51 -14.02
N ASN A 432 -4.59 29.32 -13.42
CA ASN A 432 -4.89 28.05 -14.09
C ASN A 432 -3.80 27.56 -15.04
N VAL A 433 -2.56 27.98 -14.82
CA VAL A 433 -1.38 27.54 -15.56
C VAL A 433 -0.35 26.96 -14.60
N GLY A 434 0.54 26.11 -15.11
CA GLY A 434 1.63 25.54 -14.33
C GLY A 434 2.73 25.00 -15.22
N ALA A 435 3.79 24.53 -14.59
CA ALA A 435 4.90 23.90 -15.27
C ALA A 435 5.57 22.85 -14.38
N GLY A 436 6.03 21.76 -15.01
CA GLY A 436 6.84 20.73 -14.38
C GLY A 436 8.06 20.35 -15.22
N ALA A 437 9.03 19.72 -14.59
CA ALA A 437 10.27 19.32 -15.27
C ALA A 437 10.01 18.21 -16.30
N GLU A 438 9.12 17.27 -15.98
CA GLU A 438 8.76 16.15 -16.86
C GLU A 438 7.47 16.43 -17.65
N LEU A 439 6.50 17.13 -17.09
CA LEU A 439 5.22 17.46 -17.74
C LEU A 439 5.31 18.65 -18.72
N GLY A 440 6.34 19.49 -18.59
CA GLY A 440 6.43 20.75 -19.32
C GLY A 440 5.40 21.78 -18.85
N SER A 441 5.07 22.79 -19.67
CA SER A 441 3.99 23.72 -19.36
C SER A 441 2.63 23.04 -19.52
N PHE A 442 1.67 23.46 -18.70
CA PHE A 442 0.31 22.93 -18.74
C PHE A 442 -0.72 23.92 -18.22
N ASP A 443 -1.98 23.69 -18.59
CA ASP A 443 -3.15 24.28 -17.94
C ASP A 443 -3.68 23.32 -16.88
N TRP A 444 -4.28 23.83 -15.80
CA TRP A 444 -4.89 23.00 -14.78
C TRP A 444 -6.31 23.46 -14.43
N GLN A 445 -7.14 22.51 -13.99
CA GLN A 445 -8.49 22.75 -13.49
C GLN A 445 -8.92 21.67 -12.49
N THR A 446 -10.06 21.88 -11.83
CA THR A 446 -10.70 20.86 -10.99
C THR A 446 -11.95 20.35 -11.69
N ASN A 447 -12.13 19.03 -11.77
CA ASN A 447 -13.34 18.43 -12.36
C ASN A 447 -14.54 18.48 -11.38
N ALA A 448 -15.68 17.90 -11.77
CA ALA A 448 -16.90 17.94 -10.96
C ALA A 448 -16.79 17.09 -9.67
N GLU A 449 -15.92 16.09 -9.70
CA GLU A 449 -15.60 15.16 -8.63
C GLU A 449 -14.58 15.75 -7.65
N GLY A 450 -13.99 16.91 -7.97
CA GLY A 450 -12.96 17.54 -7.13
C GLY A 450 -11.53 17.06 -7.42
N HIS A 451 -11.31 16.27 -8.47
CA HIS A 451 -10.00 15.82 -8.91
C HIS A 451 -9.25 16.94 -9.62
N LEU A 452 -7.92 16.95 -9.48
CA LEU A 452 -7.05 17.80 -10.29
C LEU A 452 -6.97 17.23 -11.71
N LEU A 453 -7.17 18.08 -12.71
CA LEU A 453 -6.95 17.78 -14.11
C LEU A 453 -5.88 18.70 -14.69
N ILE A 454 -4.86 18.13 -15.30
CA ILE A 454 -3.81 18.83 -16.02
C ILE A 454 -3.99 18.58 -17.53
N THR A 455 -3.85 19.61 -18.35
CA THR A 455 -3.76 19.50 -19.82
C THR A 455 -2.41 20.03 -20.28
N THR A 456 -1.57 19.16 -20.84
CA THR A 456 -0.24 19.54 -21.34
C THR A 456 -0.32 20.26 -22.68
N GLU A 457 0.75 20.95 -23.08
CA GLU A 457 0.88 21.56 -24.43
C GLU A 457 0.70 20.56 -25.59
N THR A 458 0.88 19.26 -25.32
CA THR A 458 0.70 18.18 -26.31
C THR A 458 -0.73 17.64 -26.36
N SER A 459 -1.69 18.34 -25.74
CA SER A 459 -3.11 17.96 -25.62
C SER A 459 -3.35 16.65 -24.87
N ARG A 460 -2.36 16.14 -24.13
CA ARG A 460 -2.56 15.03 -23.19
C ARG A 460 -3.20 15.54 -21.91
N SER A 461 -4.09 14.75 -21.34
CA SER A 461 -4.73 15.04 -20.06
C SER A 461 -4.24 14.10 -18.96
N LEU A 462 -4.01 14.62 -17.76
CA LEU A 462 -3.71 13.84 -16.57
C LEU A 462 -4.76 14.13 -15.51
N GLU A 463 -5.45 13.10 -15.05
CA GLU A 463 -6.42 13.16 -13.96
C GLU A 463 -5.81 12.57 -12.69
N PHE A 464 -5.82 13.33 -11.59
CA PHE A 464 -5.27 12.91 -10.30
C PHE A 464 -6.38 12.60 -9.31
N ILE A 465 -6.42 11.34 -8.88
CA ILE A 465 -7.49 10.77 -8.05
C ILE A 465 -6.98 10.65 -6.60
N PRO A 466 -7.53 11.39 -5.63
CA PRO A 466 -7.04 11.38 -4.25
C PRO A 466 -7.52 10.12 -3.52
N PHE A 467 -6.59 9.34 -2.97
CA PHE A 467 -6.90 8.12 -2.19
C PHE A 467 -6.74 8.33 -0.68
N GLY A 468 -5.90 9.27 -0.28
CA GLY A 468 -5.70 9.64 1.13
C GLY A 468 -4.62 10.70 1.28
N PRO A 469 -4.19 10.99 2.52
CA PRO A 469 -3.13 11.94 2.80
C PRO A 469 -1.88 11.63 1.96
N LEU A 470 -1.51 12.59 1.11
CA LEU A 470 -0.40 12.50 0.17
C LEU A 470 -0.43 11.31 -0.79
N LEU A 471 -1.52 10.55 -0.93
CA LEU A 471 -1.59 9.38 -1.81
C LEU A 471 -2.61 9.62 -2.92
N MET A 472 -2.17 9.48 -4.17
CA MET A 472 -3.04 9.70 -5.32
C MET A 472 -2.69 8.79 -6.50
N GLY A 473 -3.73 8.39 -7.23
CA GLY A 473 -3.62 7.79 -8.54
C GLY A 473 -3.54 8.86 -9.62
N VAL A 474 -2.96 8.50 -10.76
CA VAL A 474 -2.92 9.34 -11.96
C VAL A 474 -3.34 8.51 -13.17
N VAL A 475 -4.18 9.10 -14.03
CA VAL A 475 -4.58 8.54 -15.32
C VAL A 475 -4.20 9.53 -16.41
N GLU A 476 -3.29 9.15 -17.30
CA GLU A 476 -2.91 9.91 -18.49
C GLU A 476 -3.70 9.42 -19.70
N ARG A 477 -4.31 10.37 -20.41
CA ARG A 477 -5.06 10.11 -21.64
C ARG A 477 -4.54 10.95 -22.79
N ASP A 478 -4.56 10.37 -23.99
CA ASP A 478 -4.25 11.07 -25.23
C ASP A 478 -5.37 12.04 -25.66
N GLU A 479 -5.17 12.77 -26.76
CA GLU A 479 -6.15 13.74 -27.28
C GLU A 479 -7.50 13.07 -27.66
N ALA A 480 -7.49 11.78 -28.00
CA ALA A 480 -8.68 11.02 -28.34
C ALA A 480 -9.40 10.46 -27.09
N GLY A 481 -8.79 10.59 -25.91
CA GLY A 481 -9.31 10.12 -24.63
C GLY A 481 -8.96 8.67 -24.31
N TYR A 482 -8.04 8.04 -25.04
CA TYR A 482 -7.53 6.72 -24.70
C TYR A 482 -6.55 6.82 -23.53
N THR A 483 -6.68 5.93 -22.55
CA THR A 483 -5.70 5.77 -21.48
C THR A 483 -4.39 5.27 -22.08
N ILE A 484 -3.30 5.99 -21.79
CA ILE A 484 -1.94 5.69 -22.28
C ILE A 484 -0.92 5.59 -21.14
N GLY A 485 -1.41 5.63 -19.89
CA GLY A 485 -0.57 5.56 -18.71
C GLY A 485 -1.40 5.68 -17.44
N MET A 486 -1.08 4.85 -16.46
CA MET A 486 -1.61 4.96 -15.10
C MET A 486 -0.49 4.75 -14.09
N SER A 487 -0.61 5.37 -12.92
CA SER A 487 0.30 5.14 -11.80
C SER A 487 -0.38 5.52 -10.49
N VAL A 488 0.19 5.09 -9.38
CA VAL A 488 -0.18 5.53 -8.03
C VAL A 488 1.09 5.75 -7.24
N GLY A 489 1.10 6.82 -6.45
CA GLY A 489 2.25 7.18 -5.66
C GLY A 489 1.94 8.31 -4.70
N ARG A 490 2.95 8.67 -3.91
CA ARG A 490 2.84 9.80 -3.00
C ARG A 490 3.01 11.11 -3.76
N GLY A 491 2.13 12.08 -3.49
CA GLY A 491 2.16 13.41 -4.08
C GLY A 491 1.28 14.38 -3.30
N GLY A 492 1.58 15.66 -3.40
CA GLY A 492 0.87 16.72 -2.69
C GLY A 492 1.61 18.04 -2.71
N LYS A 493 0.99 19.03 -2.08
CA LYS A 493 1.57 20.35 -1.86
C LYS A 493 2.80 20.23 -0.98
N ARG A 494 3.88 20.91 -1.38
CA ARG A 494 5.06 21.09 -0.54
C ARG A 494 4.70 22.01 0.64
N ILE A 495 4.78 21.47 1.85
CA ILE A 495 4.58 22.23 3.10
C ILE A 495 5.81 22.24 4.00
N ALA A 496 6.81 21.40 3.69
CA ALA A 496 8.12 21.35 4.34
C ALA A 496 9.26 21.54 3.32
N ASN A 497 10.50 21.77 3.76
CA ASN A 497 11.64 21.96 2.85
C ASN A 497 12.96 21.43 3.43
N ALA A 498 14.02 21.41 2.62
CA ALA A 498 15.31 20.83 3.01
C ALA A 498 15.93 21.40 4.30
N ASN A 499 15.50 22.56 4.81
CA ASN A 499 15.99 23.11 6.09
C ASN A 499 15.53 22.33 7.33
N ASP A 500 14.46 21.54 7.24
CA ASP A 500 14.04 20.69 8.36
C ASP A 500 14.91 19.43 8.48
N ILE A 501 15.70 19.14 7.44
CA ILE A 501 16.70 18.08 7.46
C ILE A 501 17.91 18.57 8.26
N THR A 502 18.24 17.82 9.32
CA THR A 502 19.31 18.18 10.26
C THR A 502 20.32 17.04 10.35
N PRO A 503 21.60 17.32 10.68
CA PRO A 503 22.60 16.27 10.84
C PRO A 503 22.10 15.09 11.69
N GLY A 504 22.42 13.88 11.25
CA GLY A 504 21.92 12.63 11.83
C GLY A 504 21.92 11.49 10.83
N ILE A 505 21.22 10.42 11.21
CA ILE A 505 21.16 9.16 10.45
C ILE A 505 19.75 9.02 9.91
N TYR A 506 19.64 8.80 8.61
CA TYR A 506 18.38 8.65 7.91
C TYR A 506 18.34 7.27 7.27
N SER A 507 17.27 6.51 7.52
CA SER A 507 17.06 5.21 6.90
C SER A 507 15.73 5.20 6.15
N LEU A 508 15.63 4.31 5.17
CA LEU A 508 14.33 3.98 4.59
C LEU A 508 13.44 3.37 5.66
N GLU A 509 12.14 3.52 5.49
CA GLU A 509 11.18 2.75 6.26
C GLU A 509 11.23 1.30 5.80
N TRP A 510 11.75 0.43 6.68
CA TRP A 510 11.90 -0.99 6.40
C TRP A 510 10.75 -1.77 6.99
N SER A 511 10.26 -2.73 6.21
CA SER A 511 9.36 -3.73 6.75
C SER A 511 10.06 -4.57 7.82
N TRP A 512 9.33 -4.99 8.86
CA TRP A 512 9.86 -5.96 9.82
C TRP A 512 10.03 -7.37 9.22
N LEU A 513 9.46 -7.62 8.03
CA LEU A 513 9.75 -8.81 7.22
C LEU A 513 11.05 -8.69 6.44
N SER A 514 11.58 -7.48 6.26
CA SER A 514 12.88 -7.30 5.64
C SER A 514 13.95 -7.89 6.54
N ASP A 515 14.93 -8.55 5.93
CA ASP A 515 16.08 -9.07 6.64
C ASP A 515 16.69 -8.00 7.56
N ALA A 516 16.81 -8.35 8.84
CA ALA A 516 17.30 -7.46 9.88
C ALA A 516 18.72 -6.96 9.59
N ASN A 517 19.51 -7.77 8.88
CA ASN A 517 20.90 -7.50 8.52
C ASN A 517 21.03 -6.83 7.15
N SER A 518 19.94 -6.68 6.40
CA SER A 518 19.92 -5.99 5.11
C SER A 518 19.25 -4.62 5.22
N ARG A 519 20.04 -3.58 5.50
CA ARG A 519 19.56 -2.22 5.75
C ARG A 519 20.29 -1.20 4.88
N PHE A 520 19.59 -0.10 4.56
CA PHE A 520 20.17 1.06 3.89
C PHE A 520 19.95 2.30 4.74
N TRP A 521 21.01 3.07 4.93
CA TRP A 521 20.93 4.36 5.62
C TRP A 521 21.99 5.34 5.10
N ILE A 522 21.77 6.62 5.39
CA ILE A 522 22.69 7.72 5.12
C ILE A 522 22.95 8.51 6.39
N ASN A 523 24.22 8.65 6.75
CA ASN A 523 24.69 9.57 7.78
C ASN A 523 25.00 10.90 7.11
N ILE A 524 24.43 11.99 7.61
CA ILE A 524 24.83 13.36 7.27
C ILE A 524 25.38 14.04 8.52
N ASN A 525 26.63 14.47 8.47
CA ASN A 525 27.37 14.96 9.62
C ASN A 525 27.42 16.49 9.65
N GLN A 526 27.58 17.05 10.85
CA GLN A 526 27.63 18.51 11.04
C GLN A 526 28.81 19.19 10.32
N ASP A 527 29.87 18.44 10.00
CA ASP A 527 31.05 18.93 9.27
C ASP A 527 30.87 18.96 7.74
N GLY A 528 29.67 18.64 7.24
CA GLY A 528 29.37 18.60 5.80
C GLY A 528 29.71 17.27 5.13
N THR A 529 30.19 16.27 5.87
CA THR A 529 30.45 14.93 5.33
C THR A 529 29.20 14.06 5.33
N ALA A 530 29.13 13.13 4.38
CA ALA A 530 28.06 12.15 4.27
C ALA A 530 28.62 10.73 4.10
N LYS A 531 27.87 9.72 4.54
CA LYS A 531 28.17 8.30 4.32
C LYS A 531 26.88 7.55 4.03
N SER A 532 26.82 6.82 2.94
CA SER A 532 25.76 5.83 2.71
C SER A 532 26.27 4.43 3.03
N THR A 533 25.46 3.62 3.69
CA THR A 533 25.75 2.22 3.97
C THR A 533 24.57 1.38 3.52
N TRP A 534 24.85 0.33 2.75
CA TRP A 534 23.91 -0.72 2.40
C TRP A 534 24.50 -2.06 2.82
N THR A 535 23.82 -2.77 3.70
CA THR A 535 24.27 -4.06 4.23
C THR A 535 23.49 -5.21 3.62
N PHE A 536 24.09 -6.39 3.68
CA PHE A 536 23.56 -7.69 3.32
C PHE A 536 24.04 -8.71 4.36
N ASP A 537 23.43 -9.89 4.40
CA ASP A 537 23.91 -11.05 5.16
C ASP A 537 24.06 -12.24 4.20
N ASP A 538 25.02 -12.11 3.28
CA ASP A 538 25.18 -13.04 2.16
C ASP A 538 25.53 -14.47 2.66
N ASN A 539 26.15 -14.57 3.84
CA ASN A 539 26.56 -15.85 4.41
C ASN A 539 25.55 -16.42 5.44
N GLY A 540 24.62 -15.61 5.94
CA GLY A 540 23.55 -15.99 6.87
C GLY A 540 24.01 -16.26 8.30
N ASP A 541 25.15 -15.74 8.74
CA ASP A 541 25.71 -15.94 10.08
C ASP A 541 25.23 -14.92 11.12
N GLY A 542 24.46 -13.92 10.67
CA GLY A 542 23.89 -12.89 11.53
C GLY A 542 24.84 -11.74 11.86
N VAL A 543 26.03 -11.70 11.27
CA VAL A 543 27.06 -10.68 11.50
C VAL A 543 27.40 -9.99 10.19
N VAL A 544 27.02 -8.71 10.07
CA VAL A 544 27.37 -7.93 8.89
C VAL A 544 28.84 -7.52 8.94
N THR A 545 29.62 -8.02 7.98
CA THR A 545 31.03 -7.64 7.81
C THR A 545 31.23 -6.58 6.72
N THR A 546 32.45 -6.02 6.64
CA THR A 546 32.80 -5.08 5.56
C THR A 546 32.71 -5.66 4.14
N SER A 547 32.78 -6.99 3.96
CA SER A 547 32.62 -7.61 2.65
C SER A 547 31.15 -7.70 2.21
N GLU A 548 30.24 -7.74 3.19
CA GLU A 548 28.78 -7.77 3.07
C GLU A 548 28.13 -6.37 3.14
N ALA A 549 28.95 -5.32 3.12
CA ALA A 549 28.49 -3.94 3.11
C ALA A 549 29.00 -3.19 1.88
N ILE A 550 28.09 -2.47 1.22
CA ILE A 550 28.41 -1.47 0.20
C ILE A 550 28.37 -0.10 0.88
N MET A 551 29.52 0.54 0.96
CA MET A 551 29.66 1.85 1.60
C MET A 551 30.23 2.88 0.65
N TYR A 552 29.66 4.09 0.68
CA TYR A 552 30.19 5.24 -0.03
C TYR A 552 30.28 6.43 0.91
N THR A 553 31.33 7.22 0.80
CA THR A 553 31.54 8.46 1.53
C THR A 553 31.43 9.65 0.60
N GLY A 554 31.14 10.82 1.15
CA GLY A 554 31.12 12.05 0.39
C GLY A 554 30.71 13.27 1.20
N ASN A 555 29.96 14.17 0.59
CA ASN A 555 29.59 15.45 1.18
C ASN A 555 28.11 15.74 0.98
N TRP A 556 27.58 16.66 1.79
CA TRP A 556 26.24 17.18 1.62
C TRP A 556 26.22 18.70 1.75
N ASP A 557 25.26 19.32 1.08
CA ASP A 557 25.01 20.76 1.09
C ASP A 557 23.51 21.01 1.06
N ASN A 558 23.04 21.97 1.85
CA ASN A 558 21.64 22.38 1.85
C ASN A 558 21.48 23.65 1.02
N GLN A 559 20.77 23.54 -0.10
CA GLN A 559 20.50 24.63 -1.04
C GLN A 559 19.05 25.12 -0.93
N PHE A 560 18.59 25.32 0.32
CA PHE A 560 17.28 25.84 0.71
C PHE A 560 16.08 24.96 0.34
N GLU A 561 15.82 24.78 -0.96
CA GLU A 561 14.71 23.96 -1.46
C GLU A 561 15.08 22.47 -1.54
N GLN A 562 16.35 22.18 -1.78
CA GLN A 562 16.87 20.83 -1.96
C GLN A 562 18.13 20.61 -1.11
N MET A 563 18.27 19.41 -0.55
CA MET A 563 19.54 18.94 -0.01
C MET A 563 20.25 18.10 -1.07
N ILE A 564 21.52 18.41 -1.31
CA ILE A 564 22.37 17.70 -2.26
C ILE A 564 23.30 16.79 -1.48
N ILE A 565 23.38 15.51 -1.86
CA ILE A 565 24.35 14.55 -1.33
C ILE A 565 25.17 14.01 -2.49
N ASN A 566 26.48 14.21 -2.46
CA ASN A 566 27.40 13.59 -3.41
C ASN A 566 28.08 12.40 -2.74
N LEU A 567 28.06 11.24 -3.40
CA LEU A 567 28.70 10.01 -2.95
C LEU A 567 29.78 9.60 -3.95
N TYR A 568 30.95 9.27 -3.43
CA TYR A 568 32.15 8.96 -4.21
C TYR A 568 32.55 7.50 -4.04
N ARG A 569 33.19 6.96 -5.08
CA ARG A 569 33.76 5.61 -5.09
C ARG A 569 35.11 5.59 -5.80
N ARG A 570 35.81 4.46 -5.73
CA ARG A 570 37.04 4.22 -6.49
C ARG A 570 36.76 4.03 -7.98
N SER A 571 37.67 4.53 -8.82
CA SER A 571 37.63 4.31 -10.27
C SER A 571 37.88 2.84 -10.65
N ASP A 572 38.66 2.10 -9.85
CA ASP A 572 38.76 0.64 -9.97
C ASP A 572 37.55 -0.03 -9.33
N ARG A 573 36.76 -0.77 -10.13
CA ARG A 573 35.57 -1.48 -9.66
C ARG A 573 35.88 -2.53 -8.58
N ASN A 574 37.12 -3.00 -8.50
CA ASN A 574 37.54 -4.02 -7.53
C ASN A 574 38.03 -3.41 -6.20
N ASP A 575 38.30 -2.11 -6.16
CA ASP A 575 38.73 -1.43 -4.95
C ASP A 575 37.51 -0.93 -4.17
N LYS A 576 37.14 -1.66 -3.11
CA LYS A 576 36.03 -1.32 -2.21
C LYS A 576 36.41 -0.29 -1.13
N SER A 577 37.63 0.27 -1.15
CA SER A 577 38.04 1.25 -0.15
C SER A 577 37.26 2.56 -0.26
N LEU A 578 36.98 3.17 0.89
CA LEU A 578 36.21 4.42 0.96
C LEU A 578 36.97 5.59 0.32
N CYS A 579 36.22 6.44 -0.37
CA CYS A 579 36.73 7.63 -1.05
C CYS A 579 36.33 8.91 -0.32
N PRO A 580 37.26 9.64 0.32
CA PRO A 580 36.93 10.94 0.90
C PRO A 580 36.56 11.95 -0.20
N PRO A 581 35.78 13.00 0.12
CA PRO A 581 35.34 13.99 -0.87
C PRO A 581 36.52 14.70 -1.57
N ASP A 582 36.40 14.85 -2.90
CA ASP A 582 37.13 15.69 -3.89
C ASP A 582 38.67 15.80 -3.88
N GLU A 583 39.43 15.05 -3.07
CA GLU A 583 40.90 15.27 -2.99
C GLU A 583 41.80 14.02 -3.14
N ALA A 584 41.24 12.84 -3.41
CA ALA A 584 42.02 11.60 -3.55
C ALA A 584 42.15 11.15 -5.02
N GLU A 585 43.39 10.93 -5.48
CA GLU A 585 43.68 10.31 -6.77
C GLU A 585 42.94 8.96 -6.88
N GLY A 586 42.17 8.79 -7.96
CA GLY A 586 41.37 7.57 -8.20
C GLY A 586 39.99 7.53 -7.54
N CYS A 587 39.48 8.65 -7.00
CA CYS A 587 38.09 8.76 -6.54
C CYS A 587 37.24 9.52 -7.55
N VAL A 588 36.04 9.00 -7.86
CA VAL A 588 35.10 9.56 -8.82
C VAL A 588 33.71 9.73 -8.20
N LEU A 589 32.97 10.75 -8.65
CA LEU A 589 31.57 10.90 -8.30
C LEU A 589 30.80 9.69 -8.82
N TYR A 590 30.08 8.99 -7.95
CA TYR A 590 29.26 7.84 -8.32
C TYR A 590 27.79 8.20 -8.41
N ASN A 591 27.31 8.93 -7.40
CA ASN A 591 25.90 9.20 -7.22
C ASN A 591 25.73 10.59 -6.63
N LYS A 592 24.98 11.43 -7.33
CA LYS A 592 24.51 12.71 -6.83
C LYS A 592 23.01 12.60 -6.57
N ARG A 593 22.63 12.75 -5.31
CA ARG A 593 21.25 12.70 -4.86
C ARG A 593 20.73 14.10 -4.55
N TYR A 594 19.48 14.33 -4.90
CA TYR A 594 18.71 15.50 -4.51
C TYR A 594 17.57 15.02 -3.64
N TRP A 595 17.50 15.54 -2.41
CA TRP A 595 16.45 15.27 -1.45
C TRP A 595 15.57 16.50 -1.36
N ASP A 596 14.38 16.36 -1.91
CA ASP A 596 13.38 17.40 -1.97
C ASP A 596 12.21 17.00 -1.11
N MET A 597 12.11 17.63 0.06
CA MET A 597 11.06 17.29 1.00
C MET A 597 9.72 17.92 0.58
N ILE A 598 8.65 17.16 0.79
CA ILE A 598 7.27 17.59 0.59
C ILE A 598 6.62 17.86 1.95
N ASP A 599 6.78 16.93 2.89
CA ASP A 599 6.07 16.92 4.18
C ASP A 599 6.84 16.12 5.24
N ILE A 600 6.49 16.34 6.51
CA ILE A 600 6.86 15.53 7.66
C ILE A 600 5.58 15.00 8.32
N ASP A 601 5.27 13.73 8.07
CA ASP A 601 4.06 13.06 8.59
C ASP A 601 4.45 12.03 9.65
N GLY A 602 3.99 12.21 10.89
CA GLY A 602 4.28 11.26 11.98
C GLY A 602 5.78 11.00 12.26
N GLY A 603 6.67 11.95 11.91
CA GLY A 603 8.12 11.77 12.00
C GLY A 603 8.77 11.11 10.77
N ARG A 604 7.98 10.81 9.73
CA ARG A 604 8.44 10.36 8.42
C ARG A 604 8.65 11.55 7.50
N PHE A 605 9.82 11.60 6.89
CA PHE A 605 10.18 12.61 5.91
C PHE A 605 9.74 12.11 4.54
N VAL A 606 8.70 12.71 3.98
CA VAL A 606 8.20 12.37 2.64
C VAL A 606 8.98 13.18 1.62
N MET A 607 9.76 12.50 0.78
CA MET A 607 10.73 13.14 -0.11
C MET A 607 10.59 12.64 -1.55
N GLY A 608 10.70 13.58 -2.49
CA GLY A 608 11.08 13.28 -3.87
C GLY A 608 12.59 13.11 -3.95
N HIS A 609 13.04 12.04 -4.60
CA HIS A 609 14.45 11.74 -4.80
C HIS A 609 14.80 11.81 -6.26
N THR A 610 15.81 12.62 -6.57
CA THR A 610 16.48 12.56 -7.86
C THR A 610 17.82 11.86 -7.68
N HIS A 611 18.08 10.83 -8.48
CA HIS A 611 19.37 10.14 -8.50
C HIS A 611 20.06 10.32 -9.85
N ASN A 612 21.24 10.95 -9.81
CA ASN A 612 22.14 11.03 -10.96
C ASN A 612 23.32 10.10 -10.72
N PHE A 613 23.40 9.00 -11.48
CA PHE A 613 24.54 8.09 -11.43
C PHE A 613 25.55 8.41 -12.53
N PHE A 614 26.82 8.19 -12.23
CA PHE A 614 27.95 8.42 -13.13
C PHE A 614 28.78 7.11 -13.21
N ASP A 615 29.21 6.72 -14.42
CA ASP A 615 29.97 5.47 -14.63
C ASP A 615 31.48 5.66 -14.36
N TYR A 616 32.20 4.55 -14.23
CA TYR A 616 33.61 4.50 -13.80
C TYR A 616 34.60 5.10 -14.81
N LEU A 617 34.20 5.35 -16.06
CA LEU A 617 35.13 5.63 -17.15
C LEU A 617 35.13 7.08 -17.62
N ASP A 618 34.03 7.81 -17.45
CA ASP A 618 33.91 9.20 -17.87
C ASP A 618 32.88 9.93 -16.98
N ASP A 619 33.11 11.20 -16.66
CA ASP A 619 32.26 12.07 -15.80
C ASP A 619 30.83 12.34 -16.37
N TYR A 620 30.34 11.49 -17.27
CA TYR A 620 29.00 11.58 -17.84
C TYR A 620 27.98 10.90 -16.94
N GLN A 621 26.82 11.55 -16.81
CA GLN A 621 25.66 10.96 -16.19
C GLN A 621 25.20 9.76 -17.03
N THR A 622 25.05 8.59 -16.42
CA THR A 622 24.67 7.35 -17.10
C THR A 622 23.28 6.87 -16.71
N ARG A 623 22.77 7.29 -15.55
CA ARG A 623 21.39 6.97 -15.14
C ARG A 623 20.74 8.11 -14.38
N TYR A 624 19.44 8.29 -14.64
CA TYR A 624 18.55 9.24 -13.99
C TYR A 624 17.32 8.51 -13.45
N LEU A 625 17.05 8.63 -12.14
CA LEU A 625 15.87 8.07 -11.48
C LEU A 625 15.12 9.16 -10.70
N LEU A 626 13.78 9.08 -10.71
CA LEU A 626 12.88 9.94 -9.93
C LEU A 626 11.84 9.07 -9.19
N ASP A 627 12.02 8.86 -7.90
CA ASP A 627 11.05 8.18 -7.03
C ASP A 627 10.70 8.98 -5.76
N THR A 628 9.52 8.70 -5.19
CA THR A 628 9.14 9.20 -3.88
C THR A 628 9.38 8.13 -2.82
N ARG A 629 9.98 8.51 -1.69
CA ARG A 629 10.27 7.59 -0.56
C ARG A 629 9.97 8.25 0.77
N HIS A 630 9.74 7.41 1.77
CA HIS A 630 9.72 7.82 3.17
C HIS A 630 11.06 7.52 3.81
N TRP A 631 11.54 8.47 4.59
CA TRP A 631 12.70 8.29 5.43
C TRP A 631 12.35 8.53 6.87
N VAL A 632 13.01 7.80 7.76
CA VAL A 632 12.94 8.00 9.19
C VAL A 632 14.31 8.43 9.70
N LYS A 633 14.32 9.35 10.68
CA LYS A 633 15.54 9.75 11.36
C LYS A 633 15.78 8.82 12.54
N LEU A 634 16.98 8.24 12.61
CA LEU A 634 17.39 7.30 13.64
C LEU A 634 18.31 7.97 14.66
N ASP A 635 18.27 7.49 15.91
CA ASP A 635 19.15 7.92 16.99
C ASP A 635 20.56 7.31 16.89
N ALA A 636 20.69 6.17 16.22
CA ALA A 636 21.94 5.43 16.00
C ALA A 636 21.92 4.68 14.67
N GLU A 637 23.08 4.19 14.22
CA GLU A 637 23.15 3.31 13.05
C GLU A 637 22.34 2.04 13.34
N PRO A 638 21.53 1.55 12.37
CA PRO A 638 20.66 0.41 12.62
C PRO A 638 21.44 -0.90 12.80
N LEU A 639 22.67 -0.97 12.28
CA LEU A 639 23.55 -2.12 12.34
C LEU A 639 25.02 -1.70 12.51
N GLU A 640 25.78 -2.52 13.21
CA GLU A 640 27.24 -2.42 13.27
C GLU A 640 27.84 -3.22 12.10
N VAL A 641 28.75 -2.58 11.33
CA VAL A 641 29.52 -3.25 10.29
C VAL A 641 30.90 -3.59 10.85
N VAL A 642 31.18 -4.89 10.98
CA VAL A 642 32.42 -5.39 11.60
C VAL A 642 33.53 -5.52 10.56
N GLU A 643 34.74 -5.05 10.89
CA GLU A 643 35.92 -5.31 10.05
C GLU A 643 36.29 -6.80 10.12
N GLU A 644 36.66 -7.39 8.97
CA GLU A 644 37.14 -8.78 8.87
C GLU A 644 38.47 -9.02 9.61
#